data_AF-A0A846QYZ4-F1
#
_entry.id   AF-A0A846QYZ4-F1
#
_cell.length_a   1.000
_cell.length_b   1.000
_cell.length_c   1.000
_cell.angle_alpha   90.00
_cell.angle_beta   90.00
_cell.angle_gamma   90.00
#
_symmetry.space_group_name_H-M   'P 1'
#
loop_
_entity.id
_entity.type
_entity.pdbx_description
1 polymer ?
#
loop_
_entity_poly.entity_id
_entity_poly.type
_entity_poly.pdbx_seq_one_letter_code
_entity_poly.pdbx_strand_id
1 'polypeptide(L)'
;MKYLYTFVFFFIFLFSKSFSQEEFSPSKEWSLLLTNNREQALVEIKKKKKEDLNKYFAEEIIKAENGLFKSEKGFLDKIKSFDDFEFYLYALWNQSFFFDNYVSSGFSTKSISNLNSFSENEIENPTVKEAIKYLKAAVARHNNNWEGYFKKVNHVSSIRKWQYCGVFENLNGSGLDTEYGPEKNVYSKEGFNANSNGIVNWYANPNFEKEAYQFYTNHSEYGAGVNYAQTFITNSEEKRVVLRFGSSSRFKAWLNDVLVYENVNDGVTDLDAYNVEVTLPVGINRLLIKNADSGGVGYFIARITDKDGNSLTDLSYDTYSEEYNISESTKISPNSIKHPVEEYFAQKLKADPNNFLIQFCLLNTYIRNSKYTEAKEILSPLLKKYPKSSILKKYMIVAYTQEKDFTSTKELKENIKKDDDKYYLSYVYEFQNSRELYKLPIKEFEDFMNEFSESTDSDVLKKISELLIHLRNENKERVKEVMDDIALNHSDNIKILRSYLFVYSQYLNEDSKSLEILENINKDYFNYPALKSLASNYNKLERKEEVLPLFANIYEQLLGDNSYLEDYINYMHQYKKYEESIPFIEQMLKNFPHSFNAMELMGNALEQTGQKKKSLEYYSASLKHNSASKSLRKKINDLSKEKDYFKQLEVSDVYGYIAKNRNKGVENNYGYNYLLDQSIIQLYEEGGNKSKYTYIVEITSDNGIESLKELDLGLSGTYSISKSELVKPDNSVVPASKSGSNLVFNNLKIGDVIHIDYEMNQSSSGRFYKDYVNYFQFDSFHPSTKTVVKILTPKEKQIIGEVVNGDVEYTTEKIDDFICHTWNVENISGLKAEENYMPSTSDVSRTLHISTIGSWDDIAIWYSDLVRPQLLVNSDVEEAFKEIFPEGTAKLNEDDKAERIYFYIMENFSYSHVSFMQSGYVPKEPSKTIKSKLGDCKDFSALYVTLAQMAGLKSHMVLVLTSDYGERSMVLPNQDFNHCIAKVFIDGAPQYLELTDNNLPYRSIPTSLEGATALDIPNKWFSSEQTGIYKLKNINHVPTEVESHMEYVLGDNSHKLKINSIYKGSINSNYASILKEKNYSTIKDAISEDFGARISEDFKLDSIYNIKYELRSPNVEYTSELTINETMDEIGSLKVFRLPKVNNAYNSSIIDEDERFFPIDYVLYENADIYKSSYIIRIGHDERFVEVPESKNYSFKNHSFVIDYKLGNENELKVSIEANTPKDRIAIEDYADFKKYVKAVIDAKEQLIGFKKSTKPANVSFSNK
;
A
#
# COMPACT_ATOMS: atom_id res chain seq x y z
N MET A 1 52.34 48.69 -3.08
CA MET A 1 53.05 48.86 -1.80
C MET A 1 52.16 48.25 -0.73
N LYS A 2 52.35 46.98 -0.36
CA LYS A 2 53.17 46.54 0.79
C LYS A 2 52.85 47.35 2.06
N TYR A 3 52.31 46.67 3.08
CA TYR A 3 51.86 47.12 4.41
C TYR A 3 50.35 47.33 4.64
N LEU A 4 49.51 46.37 4.22
CA LEU A 4 48.14 46.24 4.75
C LEU A 4 47.68 44.76 4.82
N TYR A 5 48.57 43.84 5.23
CA TYR A 5 48.34 42.38 5.17
C TYR A 5 48.67 41.62 6.45
N THR A 6 48.63 42.25 7.64
CA THR A 6 49.03 41.53 8.88
C THR A 6 48.18 41.85 10.12
N PHE A 7 46.94 42.33 9.96
CA PHE A 7 46.05 42.56 11.12
C PHE A 7 44.60 42.08 10.97
N VAL A 8 44.25 41.37 9.88
CA VAL A 8 42.90 40.77 9.69
C VAL A 8 42.91 39.23 9.78
N PHE A 9 44.09 38.61 9.95
CA PHE A 9 44.24 37.15 9.97
C PHE A 9 44.15 36.51 11.37
N PHE A 10 43.79 37.25 12.43
CA PHE A 10 43.71 36.72 13.81
C PHE A 10 42.34 36.88 14.50
N PHE A 11 41.30 37.33 13.77
CA PHE A 11 39.94 37.49 14.34
C PHE A 11 38.81 36.77 13.58
N ILE A 12 39.15 35.93 12.58
CA ILE A 12 38.19 35.06 11.85
C ILE A 12 38.49 33.58 12.16
N PHE A 13 38.77 33.27 13.42
CA PHE A 13 38.92 31.88 13.92
C PHE A 13 38.21 31.63 15.26
N LEU A 14 37.27 32.50 15.66
CA LEU A 14 36.60 32.40 16.98
C LEU A 14 35.06 32.44 16.98
N PHE A 15 34.39 32.36 15.83
CA PHE A 15 32.94 32.16 15.80
C PHE A 15 32.48 31.12 14.76
N SER A 16 33.20 29.99 14.71
CA SER A 16 32.54 28.71 14.51
C SER A 16 32.29 28.13 15.90
N LYS A 17 31.20 28.54 16.56
CA LYS A 17 30.56 27.66 17.53
C LYS A 17 29.97 26.51 16.71
N SER A 18 30.82 25.56 16.36
CA SER A 18 30.39 24.18 16.27
C SER A 18 29.66 23.93 17.58
N PHE A 19 28.35 23.69 17.52
CA PHE A 19 27.68 22.98 18.61
C PHE A 19 28.38 21.62 18.67
N SER A 20 29.48 21.55 19.42
CA SER A 20 29.91 20.32 20.05
C SER A 20 28.71 19.91 20.89
N GLN A 21 27.86 19.01 20.37
CA GLN A 21 26.99 18.23 21.23
C GLN A 21 27.92 17.67 22.31
N GLU A 22 27.75 18.10 23.57
CA GLU A 22 28.40 17.43 24.67
C GLU A 22 28.09 15.94 24.53
N GLU A 23 29.14 15.14 24.44
CA GLU A 23 28.99 13.72 24.17
C GLU A 23 28.24 13.08 25.35
N PHE A 24 27.03 12.58 25.12
CA PHE A 24 26.19 11.99 26.17
C PHE A 24 26.98 10.92 26.94
N SER A 25 27.21 11.15 28.23
CA SER A 25 28.00 10.28 29.10
C SER A 25 27.19 9.98 30.37
N PRO A 26 26.36 8.91 30.37
CA PRO A 26 25.52 8.59 31.51
C PRO A 26 26.34 8.09 32.69
N SER A 27 25.74 8.05 33.89
CA SER A 27 26.38 7.42 35.05
C SER A 27 26.67 5.94 34.81
N LYS A 28 27.62 5.39 35.58
CA LYS A 28 28.17 4.05 35.35
C LYS A 28 27.11 2.94 35.34
N GLU A 29 26.14 2.98 36.24
CA GLU A 29 25.04 2.00 36.26
C GLU A 29 24.19 2.03 34.98
N TRP A 30 23.92 3.21 34.43
CA TRP A 30 23.17 3.36 33.18
C TRP A 30 24.02 2.96 31.98
N SER A 31 25.32 3.30 31.97
CA SER A 31 26.23 2.81 30.93
C SER A 31 26.28 1.28 30.90
N LEU A 32 26.32 0.63 32.06
CA LEU A 32 26.30 -0.83 32.16
C LEU A 32 24.97 -1.40 31.63
N LEU A 33 23.83 -0.82 32.02
CA LEU A 33 22.51 -1.24 31.52
C LEU A 33 22.40 -1.08 30.00
N LEU A 34 22.85 0.05 29.45
CA LEU A 34 22.79 0.33 28.01
C LEU A 34 23.69 -0.62 27.19
N THR A 35 24.73 -1.20 27.81
CA THR A 35 25.56 -2.26 27.21
C THR A 35 25.12 -3.69 27.57
N ASN A 36 23.89 -3.86 28.07
CA ASN A 36 23.30 -5.14 28.52
C ASN A 36 24.00 -5.81 29.73
N ASN A 37 24.90 -5.12 30.44
CA ASN A 37 25.58 -5.62 31.66
C ASN A 37 24.72 -5.40 32.92
N ARG A 38 23.52 -5.97 32.93
CA ARG A 38 22.45 -5.63 33.88
C ARG A 38 22.70 -6.03 35.33
N GLU A 39 23.34 -7.18 35.55
CA GLU A 39 23.71 -7.63 36.90
C GLU A 39 24.71 -6.67 37.54
N GLN A 40 25.73 -6.26 36.77
CA GLN A 40 26.71 -5.29 37.22
C GLN A 40 26.10 -3.90 37.43
N ALA A 41 25.15 -3.50 36.57
CA ALA A 41 24.38 -2.27 36.77
C ALA A 41 23.64 -2.28 38.11
N LEU A 42 23.02 -3.42 38.47
CA LEU A 42 22.31 -3.59 39.74
C LEU A 42 23.26 -3.54 40.95
N VAL A 43 24.46 -4.11 40.83
CA VAL A 43 25.50 -4.00 41.86
C VAL A 43 25.96 -2.55 42.02
N GLU A 44 26.11 -1.81 40.92
CA GLU A 44 26.61 -0.43 40.95
C GLU A 44 25.59 0.54 41.56
N ILE A 45 24.31 0.45 41.19
CA ILE A 45 23.27 1.33 41.74
C ILE A 45 23.10 1.14 43.26
N LYS A 46 23.24 -0.10 43.76
CA LYS A 46 23.19 -0.41 45.20
C LYS A 46 24.34 0.23 46.00
N LYS A 47 25.47 0.58 45.37
CA LYS A 47 26.58 1.29 46.04
C LYS A 47 26.31 2.77 46.28
N LYS A 48 25.33 3.37 45.59
CA LYS A 48 25.01 4.79 45.79
C LYS A 48 24.47 5.01 47.20
N LYS A 49 25.13 5.92 47.94
CA LYS A 49 24.75 6.29 49.31
C LYS A 49 23.64 7.33 49.38
N LYS A 50 23.47 8.12 48.31
CA LYS A 50 22.44 9.16 48.25
C LYS A 50 21.09 8.49 47.98
N GLU A 51 20.20 8.59 48.96
CA GLU A 51 18.82 8.12 48.90
C GLU A 51 17.95 9.22 48.26
N ASP A 52 17.79 9.19 46.94
CA ASP A 52 16.94 10.12 46.18
C ASP A 52 16.12 9.37 45.12
N LEU A 53 15.16 10.07 44.48
CA LEU A 53 14.33 9.49 43.42
C LEU A 53 15.15 8.85 42.29
N ASN A 54 16.31 9.43 41.95
CA ASN A 54 17.18 8.86 40.92
C ASN A 54 17.66 7.47 41.31
N LYS A 55 18.09 7.27 42.56
CA LYS A 55 18.49 5.95 43.05
C LYS A 55 17.32 4.97 43.03
N TYR A 56 16.18 5.35 43.61
CA TYR A 56 15.05 4.43 43.78
C TYR A 56 14.46 3.96 42.46
N PHE A 57 14.22 4.87 41.51
CA PHE A 57 13.69 4.47 40.20
C PHE A 57 14.73 3.74 39.36
N ALA A 58 16.00 4.15 39.37
CA ALA A 58 17.05 3.44 38.64
C ALA A 58 17.19 1.99 39.12
N GLU A 59 17.13 1.75 40.44
CA GLU A 59 17.19 0.40 40.98
C GLU A 59 16.02 -0.47 40.51
N GLU A 60 14.78 0.03 40.58
CA GLU A 60 13.61 -0.74 40.13
C GLU A 60 13.56 -0.95 38.61
N ILE A 61 14.00 0.03 37.81
CA ILE A 61 14.13 -0.12 36.35
C ILE A 61 15.19 -1.19 36.02
N ILE A 62 16.36 -1.14 36.65
CA ILE A 62 17.42 -2.13 36.44
C ILE A 62 16.96 -3.52 36.90
N LYS A 63 16.22 -3.63 38.02
CA LYS A 63 15.60 -4.90 38.46
C LYS A 63 14.63 -5.45 37.41
N ALA A 64 13.70 -4.63 36.91
CA ALA A 64 12.74 -5.04 35.90
C ALA A 64 13.43 -5.51 34.61
N GLU A 65 14.54 -4.86 34.23
CA GLU A 65 15.36 -5.29 33.09
C GLU A 65 16.18 -6.57 33.39
N ASN A 66 16.38 -6.98 34.64
CA ASN A 66 16.90 -8.30 35.02
C ASN A 66 15.79 -9.35 35.19
N GLY A 67 14.54 -9.08 34.75
CA GLY A 67 13.40 -9.98 34.95
C GLY A 67 12.92 -10.05 36.40
N LEU A 68 13.33 -9.09 37.25
CA LEU A 68 12.95 -9.01 38.67
C LEU A 68 11.85 -7.95 38.84
N PHE A 69 10.61 -8.37 39.03
CA PHE A 69 9.41 -7.53 39.08
C PHE A 69 8.89 -7.30 40.51
N LYS A 70 9.48 -7.93 41.53
CA LYS A 70 9.13 -7.71 42.94
C LYS A 70 9.83 -6.45 43.48
N SER A 71 9.03 -5.48 43.91
CA SER A 71 9.51 -4.23 44.51
C SER A 71 9.80 -4.38 46.00
N GLU A 72 10.69 -3.53 46.52
CA GLU A 72 10.99 -3.48 47.96
C GLU A 72 9.75 -3.07 48.78
N LYS A 73 9.55 -3.67 49.96
CA LYS A 73 8.49 -3.29 50.87
C LYS A 73 8.61 -1.81 51.27
N GLY A 74 7.52 -1.06 51.15
CA GLY A 74 7.50 0.38 51.45
C GLY A 74 8.07 1.28 50.34
N PHE A 75 8.40 0.75 49.16
CA PHE A 75 8.86 1.53 48.01
C PHE A 75 7.93 2.72 47.70
N LEU A 76 6.62 2.49 47.59
CA LEU A 76 5.65 3.55 47.27
C LEU A 76 5.61 4.64 48.35
N ASP A 77 5.73 4.28 49.63
CA ASP A 77 5.76 5.26 50.72
C ASP A 77 7.04 6.11 50.68
N LYS A 78 8.19 5.52 50.31
CA LYS A 78 9.43 6.26 50.07
C LYS A 78 9.26 7.25 48.91
N ILE A 79 8.69 6.82 47.79
CA ILE A 79 8.50 7.68 46.60
C ILE A 79 7.53 8.84 46.89
N LYS A 80 6.42 8.59 47.59
CA LYS A 80 5.43 9.63 47.97
C LYS A 80 6.01 10.72 48.89
N SER A 81 7.17 10.50 49.50
CA SER A 81 7.81 11.49 50.39
C SER A 81 8.54 12.62 49.63
N PHE A 82 8.63 12.56 48.31
CA PHE A 82 9.29 13.57 47.48
C PHE A 82 8.26 14.47 46.79
N ASP A 83 8.44 15.79 46.83
CA ASP A 83 7.47 16.78 46.33
C ASP A 83 7.12 16.61 44.84
N ASP A 84 8.04 16.10 44.02
CA ASP A 84 7.89 15.97 42.58
C ASP A 84 7.52 14.55 42.09
N PHE A 85 7.09 13.66 43.00
CA PHE A 85 6.84 12.25 42.69
C PHE A 85 5.76 12.01 41.63
N GLU A 86 4.76 12.89 41.55
CA GLU A 86 3.60 12.76 40.65
C GLU A 86 4.00 12.80 39.16
N PHE A 87 5.04 13.56 38.81
CA PHE A 87 5.59 13.58 37.45
C PHE A 87 6.20 12.22 37.08
N TYR A 88 6.92 11.60 38.01
CA TYR A 88 7.50 10.27 37.81
C TYR A 88 6.43 9.17 37.82
N LEU A 89 5.39 9.29 38.66
CA LEU A 89 4.23 8.42 38.62
C LEU A 89 3.57 8.45 37.24
N TYR A 90 3.39 9.63 36.65
CA TYR A 90 2.84 9.75 35.30
C TYR A 90 3.75 9.13 34.24
N ALA A 91 5.04 9.45 34.26
CA ALA A 91 5.98 8.92 33.28
C ALA A 91 6.13 7.39 33.35
N LEU A 92 6.12 6.81 34.55
CA LEU A 92 6.42 5.39 34.78
C LEU A 92 5.15 4.55 35.04
N TRP A 93 3.98 5.06 34.69
CA TRP A 93 2.66 4.50 35.02
C TRP A 93 2.50 3.00 34.76
N ASN A 94 2.98 2.55 33.59
CA ASN A 94 2.87 1.16 33.14
C ASN A 94 4.06 0.28 33.56
N GLN A 95 4.97 0.79 34.41
CA GLN A 95 6.08 0.01 34.94
C GLN A 95 5.59 -0.93 36.05
N SER A 96 6.31 -2.04 36.25
CA SER A 96 5.88 -3.12 37.15
C SER A 96 5.82 -2.74 38.62
N PHE A 97 6.48 -1.65 39.02
CA PHE A 97 6.46 -1.13 40.39
C PHE A 97 5.32 -0.12 40.63
N PHE A 98 4.55 0.26 39.61
CA PHE A 98 3.32 1.05 39.71
C PHE A 98 2.08 0.23 39.34
N PHE A 99 1.53 0.37 38.13
CA PHE A 99 0.21 -0.20 37.79
C PHE A 99 0.26 -1.34 36.78
N ASP A 100 1.46 -1.79 36.35
CA ASP A 100 1.63 -2.76 35.27
C ASP A 100 0.95 -2.32 33.95
N ASN A 101 1.01 -3.14 32.90
CA ASN A 101 0.28 -2.88 31.65
C ASN A 101 -1.17 -3.40 31.72
N TYR A 102 -1.95 -2.83 32.64
CA TYR A 102 -3.32 -3.26 32.97
C TYR A 102 -4.29 -3.23 31.79
N VAL A 103 -4.04 -2.37 30.79
CA VAL A 103 -4.83 -2.31 29.54
C VAL A 103 -4.72 -3.63 28.77
N SER A 104 -3.53 -4.23 28.72
CA SER A 104 -3.26 -5.45 27.96
C SER A 104 -3.40 -6.74 28.79
N SER A 105 -3.05 -6.71 30.08
CA SER A 105 -3.01 -7.88 30.97
C SER A 105 -4.22 -7.99 31.89
N GLY A 106 -5.01 -6.93 32.05
CA GLY A 106 -5.98 -6.79 33.15
C GLY A 106 -5.32 -6.33 34.44
N PHE A 107 -6.14 -6.09 35.47
CA PHE A 107 -5.68 -5.70 36.80
C PHE A 107 -5.28 -6.93 37.63
N SER A 108 -4.13 -6.84 38.28
CA SER A 108 -3.67 -7.78 39.32
C SER A 108 -3.95 -7.23 40.71
N THR A 109 -3.97 -8.10 41.73
CA THR A 109 -4.07 -7.70 43.15
C THR A 109 -2.98 -6.70 43.52
N LYS A 110 -1.76 -6.89 42.98
CA LYS A 110 -0.63 -5.97 43.16
C LYS A 110 -0.93 -4.59 42.57
N SER A 111 -1.37 -4.51 41.31
CA SER A 111 -1.67 -3.24 40.64
C SER A 111 -2.80 -2.47 41.34
N ILE A 112 -3.83 -3.17 41.82
CA ILE A 112 -4.95 -2.57 42.59
C ILE A 112 -4.46 -2.08 43.96
N SER A 113 -3.65 -2.88 44.67
CA SER A 113 -3.05 -2.49 45.95
C SER A 113 -2.19 -1.24 45.81
N ASN A 114 -1.35 -1.19 44.76
CA ASN A 114 -0.53 -0.04 44.44
C ASN A 114 -1.40 1.20 44.16
N LEU A 115 -2.47 1.08 43.37
CA LEU A 115 -3.41 2.19 43.12
C LEU A 115 -4.09 2.69 44.39
N ASN A 116 -4.52 1.77 45.27
CA ASN A 116 -5.17 2.11 46.53
C ASN A 116 -4.22 2.80 47.52
N SER A 117 -2.90 2.69 47.33
CA SER A 117 -1.90 3.37 48.16
C SER A 117 -1.75 4.87 47.87
N PHE A 118 -2.38 5.37 46.78
CA PHE A 118 -2.41 6.78 46.42
C PHE A 118 -3.77 7.39 46.75
N SER A 119 -3.80 8.42 47.60
CA SER A 119 -5.00 9.22 47.83
C SER A 119 -5.15 10.33 46.79
N GLU A 120 -6.38 10.67 46.41
CA GLU A 120 -6.64 11.79 45.47
C GLU A 120 -6.25 13.15 46.05
N ASN A 121 -6.19 13.26 47.38
CA ASN A 121 -5.79 14.48 48.07
C ASN A 121 -4.26 14.65 48.17
N GLU A 122 -3.50 13.60 47.87
CA GLU A 122 -2.03 13.62 47.86
C GLU A 122 -1.45 14.03 46.50
N ILE A 123 -2.29 14.17 45.46
CA ILE A 123 -1.89 14.54 44.10
C ILE A 123 -2.30 15.99 43.83
N GLU A 124 -1.32 16.82 43.50
CA GLU A 124 -1.50 18.24 43.20
C GLU A 124 -1.63 18.49 41.70
N ASN A 125 -0.86 17.78 40.86
CA ASN A 125 -0.93 17.89 39.41
C ASN A 125 -2.32 17.45 38.89
N PRO A 126 -3.08 18.36 38.23
CA PRO A 126 -4.45 18.05 37.84
C PRO A 126 -4.58 16.92 36.82
N THR A 127 -3.64 16.77 35.90
CA THR A 127 -3.66 15.66 34.91
C THR A 127 -3.44 14.32 35.60
N VAL A 128 -2.45 14.22 36.50
CA VAL A 128 -2.18 12.99 37.27
C VAL A 128 -3.36 12.64 38.17
N LYS A 129 -3.96 13.64 38.82
CA LYS A 129 -5.11 13.49 39.71
C LYS A 129 -6.32 12.90 38.99
N GLU A 130 -6.65 13.42 37.81
CA GLU A 130 -7.79 12.93 37.02
C GLU A 130 -7.51 11.55 36.42
N ALA A 131 -6.27 11.25 36.02
CA ALA A 131 -5.88 9.92 35.58
C ALA A 131 -6.04 8.88 36.70
N ILE A 132 -5.65 9.20 37.95
CA ILE A 132 -5.85 8.33 39.12
C ILE A 132 -7.34 8.12 39.41
N LYS A 133 -8.16 9.18 39.37
CA LYS A 133 -9.62 9.08 39.57
C LYS A 133 -10.26 8.13 38.56
N TYR A 134 -9.93 8.28 37.28
CA TYR A 134 -10.46 7.42 36.23
C TYR A 134 -9.96 5.98 36.38
N LEU A 135 -8.69 5.76 36.72
CA LEU A 135 -8.15 4.42 36.94
C LEU A 135 -8.85 3.72 38.13
N LYS A 136 -9.16 4.45 39.21
CA LYS A 136 -9.96 3.93 40.34
C LYS A 136 -11.40 3.60 39.93
N ALA A 137 -11.98 4.34 38.99
CA ALA A 137 -13.26 3.98 38.39
C ALA A 137 -13.12 2.67 37.62
N ALA A 138 -12.13 2.55 36.73
CA ALA A 138 -11.89 1.33 35.94
C ALA A 138 -11.71 0.08 36.82
N VAL A 139 -11.05 0.19 37.97
CA VAL A 139 -10.95 -0.90 38.97
C VAL A 139 -12.31 -1.24 39.59
N ALA A 140 -13.16 -0.25 39.89
CA ALA A 140 -14.52 -0.52 40.37
C ALA A 140 -15.34 -1.32 39.34
N ARG A 141 -15.26 -0.95 38.05
CA ARG A 141 -15.88 -1.74 36.97
C ARG A 141 -15.30 -3.14 36.89
N HIS A 142 -13.97 -3.27 36.95
CA HIS A 142 -13.29 -4.57 36.94
C HIS A 142 -13.77 -5.48 38.07
N ASN A 143 -14.00 -4.96 39.27
CA ASN A 143 -14.54 -5.70 40.43
C ASN A 143 -16.08 -5.82 40.42
N ASN A 144 -16.70 -5.71 39.24
CA ASN A 144 -18.16 -5.78 39.04
C ASN A 144 -18.99 -4.78 39.87
N ASN A 145 -18.37 -3.69 40.33
CA ASN A 145 -19.01 -2.62 41.11
C ASN A 145 -19.40 -1.43 40.21
N TRP A 146 -20.47 -1.61 39.45
CA TRP A 146 -20.98 -0.63 38.47
C TRP A 146 -21.47 0.67 39.12
N GLU A 147 -22.16 0.59 40.26
CA GLU A 147 -22.57 1.79 41.01
C GLU A 147 -21.34 2.62 41.42
N GLY A 148 -20.31 1.95 41.95
CA GLY A 148 -19.04 2.57 42.31
C GLY A 148 -18.25 3.10 41.12
N TYR A 149 -18.36 2.47 39.95
CA TYR A 149 -17.81 2.95 38.68
C TYR A 149 -18.43 4.28 38.29
N PHE A 150 -19.75 4.30 38.04
CA PHE A 150 -20.44 5.50 37.56
C PHE A 150 -20.37 6.66 38.57
N LYS A 151 -20.38 6.36 39.88
CA LYS A 151 -20.14 7.38 40.92
C LYS A 151 -18.77 8.04 40.75
N LYS A 152 -17.70 7.26 40.52
CA LYS A 152 -16.34 7.81 40.33
C LYS A 152 -16.17 8.51 38.99
N VAL A 153 -16.72 7.96 37.90
CA VAL A 153 -16.71 8.59 36.57
C VAL A 153 -17.38 9.96 36.60
N ASN A 154 -18.46 10.13 37.37
CA ASN A 154 -19.12 11.43 37.52
C ASN A 154 -18.22 12.53 38.10
N HIS A 155 -17.18 12.15 38.87
CA HIS A 155 -16.18 13.07 39.43
C HIS A 155 -14.99 13.35 38.51
N VAL A 156 -14.91 12.71 37.34
CA VAL A 156 -13.93 13.03 36.29
C VAL A 156 -14.48 14.20 35.48
N SER A 157 -13.72 15.30 35.43
CA SER A 157 -14.19 16.55 34.82
C SER A 157 -14.07 16.55 33.30
N SER A 158 -14.95 15.79 32.65
CA SER A 158 -15.04 15.61 31.20
C SER A 158 -16.36 16.11 30.64
N ILE A 159 -16.36 16.49 29.36
CA ILE A 159 -17.59 16.77 28.62
C ILE A 159 -18.24 15.44 28.27
N ARG A 160 -19.50 15.23 28.69
CA ARG A 160 -20.21 13.95 28.51
C ARG A 160 -21.43 14.01 27.58
N LYS A 161 -21.92 15.21 27.25
CA LYS A 161 -23.06 15.40 26.36
C LYS A 161 -22.59 15.61 24.92
N TRP A 162 -22.75 14.58 24.08
CA TRP A 162 -22.31 14.59 22.69
C TRP A 162 -23.41 14.07 21.75
N GLN A 163 -23.44 14.66 20.55
CA GLN A 163 -23.97 14.01 19.36
C GLN A 163 -22.83 13.32 18.60
N TYR A 164 -23.17 12.25 17.87
CA TYR A 164 -22.24 11.50 17.03
C TYR A 164 -22.76 11.46 15.61
N CYS A 165 -21.86 11.42 14.64
CA CYS A 165 -22.19 11.22 13.24
C CYS A 165 -21.11 10.37 12.56
N GLY A 166 -21.53 9.40 11.75
CA GLY A 166 -20.66 8.43 11.12
C GLY A 166 -21.46 7.19 10.68
N VAL A 167 -20.85 6.27 9.94
CA VAL A 167 -19.40 6.18 9.69
C VAL A 167 -19.07 6.57 8.26
N PHE A 168 -18.25 7.60 8.07
CA PHE A 168 -17.76 7.96 6.74
C PHE A 168 -16.55 7.09 6.38
N GLU A 169 -16.33 6.85 5.08
CA GLU A 169 -15.21 6.04 4.62
C GLU A 169 -13.86 6.63 5.09
N ASN A 170 -12.93 5.78 5.50
CA ASN A 170 -11.54 6.17 5.77
C ASN A 170 -10.59 5.41 4.84
N LEU A 171 -10.75 5.59 3.54
CA LEU A 171 -9.99 4.85 2.52
C LEU A 171 -8.50 5.11 2.71
N ASN A 172 -7.75 4.08 3.11
CA ASN A 172 -6.31 4.11 3.32
C ASN A 172 -5.81 5.22 4.25
N GLY A 173 -6.60 5.59 5.26
CA GLY A 173 -6.23 6.60 6.25
C GLY A 173 -6.38 8.06 5.78
N SER A 174 -7.03 8.29 4.63
CA SER A 174 -7.30 9.63 4.06
C SER A 174 -8.33 10.46 4.81
N GLY A 175 -9.11 9.81 5.66
CA GLY A 175 -10.28 10.37 6.29
C GLY A 175 -10.00 11.62 7.12
N LEU A 176 -8.81 11.78 7.70
CA LEU A 176 -8.47 12.99 8.47
C LEU A 176 -8.51 14.26 7.61
N ASP A 177 -8.07 14.17 6.36
CA ASP A 177 -7.93 15.31 5.45
C ASP A 177 -9.07 15.43 4.44
N THR A 178 -9.88 14.39 4.29
CA THR A 178 -11.11 14.43 3.48
C THR A 178 -12.19 15.19 4.22
N GLU A 179 -12.65 16.30 3.66
CA GLU A 179 -13.73 17.08 4.25
C GLU A 179 -15.08 16.35 4.08
N TYR A 180 -15.84 16.16 5.16
CA TYR A 180 -17.20 15.63 5.10
C TYR A 180 -18.24 16.65 5.58
N GLY A 181 -19.50 16.43 5.17
CA GLY A 181 -20.63 17.32 5.49
C GLY A 181 -20.77 17.79 6.95
N PRO A 182 -20.49 16.95 7.97
CA PRO A 182 -20.52 17.35 9.39
C PRO A 182 -19.57 18.50 9.77
N GLU A 183 -18.48 18.71 9.02
CA GLU A 183 -17.55 19.81 9.26
C GLU A 183 -18.22 21.17 9.02
N LYS A 184 -19.08 21.25 8.01
CA LYS A 184 -19.75 22.49 7.59
C LYS A 184 -21.14 22.67 8.17
N ASN A 185 -21.83 21.58 8.53
CA ASN A 185 -23.25 21.63 8.88
C ASN A 185 -23.52 20.95 10.24
N VAL A 186 -24.16 21.70 11.15
CA VAL A 186 -24.64 21.19 12.45
C VAL A 186 -25.82 20.23 12.35
N TYR A 187 -26.51 20.22 11.22
CA TYR A 187 -27.69 19.40 10.93
C TYR A 187 -27.83 19.18 9.42
N SER A 188 -28.37 18.02 9.03
CA SER A 188 -28.82 17.76 7.66
C SER A 188 -30.23 17.17 7.67
N LYS A 189 -31.12 17.68 6.83
CA LYS A 189 -32.47 17.12 6.65
C LYS A 189 -32.45 15.84 5.83
N GLU A 190 -31.57 15.78 4.84
CA GLU A 190 -31.45 14.64 3.91
C GLU A 190 -30.41 13.61 4.38
N GLY A 191 -29.66 13.93 5.45
CA GLY A 191 -28.50 13.16 5.91
C GLY A 191 -27.22 13.57 5.18
N PHE A 192 -26.11 12.94 5.55
CA PHE A 192 -24.80 13.10 4.96
C PHE A 192 -24.44 11.85 4.18
N ASN A 193 -23.91 12.01 2.97
CA ASN A 193 -23.46 10.89 2.17
C ASN A 193 -22.14 10.32 2.72
N ALA A 194 -22.17 9.07 3.16
CA ALA A 194 -21.02 8.30 3.61
C ALA A 194 -20.56 7.25 2.58
N ASN A 195 -20.89 7.46 1.30
CA ASN A 195 -20.53 6.60 0.17
C ASN A 195 -21.01 5.15 0.35
N SER A 196 -20.12 4.15 0.36
CA SER A 196 -20.53 2.75 0.48
C SER A 196 -21.19 2.42 1.82
N ASN A 197 -21.01 3.28 2.82
CA ASN A 197 -21.61 3.15 4.16
C ASN A 197 -23.02 3.77 4.26
N GLY A 198 -23.57 4.28 3.16
CA GLY A 198 -24.95 4.78 3.08
C GLY A 198 -25.11 6.25 3.48
N ILE A 199 -26.32 6.62 3.91
CA ILE A 199 -26.65 7.98 4.37
C ILE A 199 -26.68 7.99 5.90
N VAL A 200 -25.87 8.85 6.51
CA VAL A 200 -25.74 8.94 7.98
C VAL A 200 -26.11 10.33 8.48
N ASN A 201 -26.41 10.47 9.76
CA ASN A 201 -26.79 11.76 10.35
C ASN A 201 -26.44 11.81 11.84
N TRP A 202 -26.48 13.02 12.41
CA TRP A 202 -26.30 13.26 13.83
C TRP A 202 -27.32 12.49 14.66
N TYR A 203 -26.85 11.77 15.67
CA TYR A 203 -27.68 11.11 16.67
C TYR A 203 -27.08 11.32 18.06
N ALA A 204 -27.91 11.17 19.10
CA ALA A 204 -27.47 11.23 20.49
C ALA A 204 -27.69 9.87 21.15
N ASN A 205 -26.76 9.47 22.02
CA ASN A 205 -26.89 8.28 22.85
C ASN A 205 -26.80 8.67 24.33
N PRO A 206 -27.94 8.83 25.03
CA PRO A 206 -27.94 9.25 26.44
C PRO A 206 -27.18 8.30 27.38
N ASN A 207 -26.96 7.05 26.99
CA ASN A 207 -26.19 6.11 27.81
C ASN A 207 -24.70 6.48 27.86
N PHE A 208 -24.16 7.15 26.84
CA PHE A 208 -22.77 7.62 26.82
C PHE A 208 -22.54 8.86 27.69
N GLU A 209 -23.60 9.55 28.14
CA GLU A 209 -23.48 10.66 29.10
C GLU A 209 -22.99 10.22 30.49
N LYS A 210 -23.02 8.91 30.77
CA LYS A 210 -22.51 8.30 32.00
C LYS A 210 -21.00 8.00 31.93
N GLU A 211 -20.39 8.11 30.76
CA GLU A 211 -18.99 7.77 30.50
C GLU A 211 -18.12 9.03 30.43
N ALA A 212 -16.87 8.94 30.88
CA ALA A 212 -15.89 10.03 30.73
C ALA A 212 -15.22 9.99 29.34
N TYR A 213 -14.79 8.80 28.93
CA TYR A 213 -14.29 8.55 27.59
C TYR A 213 -15.45 8.24 26.66
N GLN A 214 -15.46 8.89 25.50
CA GLN A 214 -16.49 8.76 24.48
C GLN A 214 -16.01 7.79 23.41
N PHE A 215 -16.66 6.65 23.31
CA PHE A 215 -16.29 5.58 22.38
C PHE A 215 -17.23 5.55 21.18
N TYR A 216 -16.67 5.27 20.00
CA TYR A 216 -17.42 5.01 18.78
C TYR A 216 -17.71 3.51 18.61
N THR A 217 -18.04 2.78 19.68
CA THR A 217 -18.25 1.32 19.63
C THR A 217 -19.38 0.92 18.67
N ASN A 218 -20.46 1.69 18.62
CA ASN A 218 -21.57 1.41 17.70
C ASN A 218 -21.21 1.61 16.22
N HIS A 219 -20.18 2.40 15.93
CA HIS A 219 -19.68 2.62 14.57
C HIS A 219 -18.82 1.43 14.08
N SER A 220 -18.34 0.57 14.99
CA SER A 220 -17.38 -0.50 14.66
C SER A 220 -17.89 -1.56 13.69
N GLU A 221 -19.21 -1.70 13.49
CA GLU A 221 -19.78 -2.59 12.46
C GLU A 221 -19.34 -2.20 11.04
N TYR A 222 -18.95 -0.94 10.81
CA TYR A 222 -18.40 -0.47 9.52
C TYR A 222 -16.87 -0.66 9.41
N GLY A 223 -16.20 -1.13 10.47
CA GLY A 223 -14.74 -1.23 10.53
C GLY A 223 -14.05 0.13 10.65
N ALA A 224 -12.92 0.30 9.95
CA ALA A 224 -12.18 1.56 9.93
C ALA A 224 -13.00 2.67 9.25
N GLY A 225 -13.01 3.87 9.82
CA GLY A 225 -13.87 4.94 9.35
C GLY A 225 -13.64 6.28 10.04
N VAL A 226 -14.27 7.32 9.49
CA VAL A 226 -14.26 8.67 10.06
C VAL A 226 -15.53 8.88 10.85
N ASN A 227 -15.33 9.34 12.08
CA ASN A 227 -16.36 9.53 13.08
C ASN A 227 -16.32 10.98 13.55
N TYR A 228 -17.49 11.57 13.73
CA TYR A 228 -17.64 12.92 14.26
C TYR A 228 -18.36 12.88 15.59
N ALA A 229 -18.00 13.81 16.47
CA ALA A 229 -18.76 14.14 17.65
C ALA A 229 -18.88 15.67 17.79
N GLN A 230 -20.05 16.16 18.17
CA GLN A 230 -20.25 17.59 18.46
C GLN A 230 -20.96 17.82 19.79
N THR A 231 -20.66 18.95 20.42
CA THR A 231 -21.29 19.44 21.65
C THR A 231 -21.43 20.96 21.61
N PHE A 232 -22.39 21.49 22.34
CA PHE A 232 -22.68 22.92 22.42
C PHE A 232 -22.44 23.42 23.83
N ILE A 233 -21.55 24.39 23.98
CA ILE A 233 -21.07 24.93 25.25
C ILE A 233 -21.69 26.31 25.46
N THR A 234 -22.54 26.45 26.47
CA THR A 234 -23.05 27.75 26.87
C THR A 234 -22.11 28.39 27.89
N ASN A 235 -21.67 29.60 27.58
CA ASN A 235 -20.74 30.36 28.39
C ASN A 235 -21.30 31.76 28.70
N SER A 236 -21.23 32.18 29.97
CA SER A 236 -21.84 33.42 30.45
C SER A 236 -20.94 34.66 30.37
N GLU A 237 -19.62 34.46 30.35
CA GLU A 237 -18.62 35.55 30.27
C GLU A 237 -17.42 35.13 29.40
N GLU A 238 -16.87 36.05 28.61
CA GLU A 238 -15.70 35.77 27.77
C GLU A 238 -14.48 35.47 28.66
N LYS A 239 -13.82 34.33 28.41
CA LYS A 239 -12.66 33.92 29.21
C LYS A 239 -11.66 33.08 28.42
N ARG A 240 -10.40 33.07 28.86
CA ARG A 240 -9.38 32.14 28.35
C ARG A 240 -9.53 30.81 29.07
N VAL A 241 -9.59 29.74 28.30
CA VAL A 241 -9.71 28.36 28.78
C VAL A 241 -8.69 27.47 28.08
N VAL A 242 -8.44 26.29 28.64
CA VAL A 242 -7.65 25.25 27.98
C VAL A 242 -8.58 24.11 27.60
N LEU A 243 -8.64 23.81 26.30
CA LEU A 243 -9.24 22.58 25.78
C LEU A 243 -8.20 21.47 25.90
N ARG A 244 -8.55 20.41 26.61
CA ARG A 244 -7.67 19.25 26.86
C ARG A 244 -8.27 18.01 26.23
N PHE A 245 -7.48 17.31 25.42
CA PHE A 245 -7.94 16.17 24.63
C PHE A 245 -7.08 14.93 24.88
N GLY A 246 -7.75 13.78 24.82
CA GLY A 246 -7.13 12.48 24.55
C GLY A 246 -7.89 11.77 23.43
N SER A 247 -7.23 10.91 22.65
CA SER A 247 -7.84 10.20 21.54
C SER A 247 -7.15 8.85 21.26
N SER A 248 -7.79 7.99 20.46
CA SER A 248 -7.25 6.70 20.02
C SER A 248 -6.58 6.73 18.65
N SER A 249 -6.72 7.83 17.91
CA SER A 249 -6.34 7.90 16.50
C SER A 249 -6.09 9.35 16.07
N ARG A 250 -5.85 9.52 14.77
CA ARG A 250 -5.76 10.82 14.13
C ARG A 250 -7.05 11.61 14.35
N PHE A 251 -6.94 12.87 14.75
CA PHE A 251 -8.14 13.68 15.00
C PHE A 251 -7.92 15.17 14.73
N LYS A 252 -9.01 15.87 14.44
CA LYS A 252 -9.08 17.33 14.34
C LYS A 252 -10.16 17.84 15.28
N ALA A 253 -9.96 19.02 15.85
CA ALA A 253 -10.92 19.67 16.71
C ALA A 253 -11.15 21.12 16.26
N TRP A 254 -12.43 21.54 16.24
CA TRP A 254 -12.83 22.90 15.90
C TRP A 254 -13.66 23.51 17.02
N LEU A 255 -13.42 24.80 17.29
CA LEU A 255 -14.27 25.62 18.15
C LEU A 255 -14.85 26.75 17.31
N ASN A 256 -16.17 26.84 17.20
CA ASN A 256 -16.88 27.85 16.41
C ASN A 256 -16.36 27.94 14.96
N ASP A 257 -16.18 26.76 14.34
CA ASP A 257 -15.67 26.53 12.98
C ASP A 257 -14.20 26.94 12.73
N VAL A 258 -13.47 27.30 13.80
CA VAL A 258 -12.01 27.50 13.77
C VAL A 258 -11.31 26.20 14.15
N LEU A 259 -10.42 25.68 13.29
CA LEU A 259 -9.55 24.55 13.63
C LEU A 259 -8.63 24.95 14.79
N VAL A 260 -8.80 24.31 15.95
CA VAL A 260 -8.01 24.60 17.16
C VAL A 260 -6.91 23.58 17.39
N TYR A 261 -7.05 22.36 16.88
CA TYR A 261 -6.04 21.32 17.03
C TYR A 261 -6.12 20.26 15.92
N GLU A 262 -4.96 19.73 15.54
CA GLU A 262 -4.80 18.61 14.62
C GLU A 262 -3.74 17.64 15.15
N ASN A 263 -4.11 16.36 15.25
CA ASN A 263 -3.22 15.25 15.56
C ASN A 263 -3.14 14.30 14.36
N VAL A 264 -1.93 14.12 13.84
CA VAL A 264 -1.62 13.22 12.71
C VAL A 264 -1.05 11.87 13.17
N ASN A 265 -0.71 11.74 14.46
CA ASN A 265 -0.23 10.48 15.02
C ASN A 265 -1.40 9.54 15.30
N ASP A 266 -1.23 8.27 14.95
CA ASP A 266 -2.21 7.23 15.23
C ASP A 266 -1.84 6.50 16.53
N GLY A 267 -2.80 6.27 17.43
CA GLY A 267 -2.52 5.60 18.70
C GLY A 267 -3.34 6.09 19.90
N VAL A 268 -3.38 5.23 20.92
CA VAL A 268 -4.11 5.41 22.19
C VAL A 268 -3.35 6.40 23.07
N THR A 269 -3.96 7.53 23.42
CA THR A 269 -3.41 8.50 24.37
C THR A 269 -4.15 8.50 25.69
N ASP A 270 -3.51 9.02 26.73
CA ASP A 270 -4.20 9.35 27.98
C ASP A 270 -5.06 10.61 27.85
N LEU A 271 -5.81 10.93 28.90
CA LEU A 271 -6.48 12.22 29.06
C LEU A 271 -5.44 13.36 29.12
N ASP A 272 -5.85 14.54 28.67
CA ASP A 272 -5.02 15.75 28.59
C ASP A 272 -3.72 15.63 27.76
N ALA A 273 -3.54 14.56 26.96
CA ALA A 273 -2.36 14.35 26.12
C ALA A 273 -2.07 15.55 25.19
N TYR A 274 -3.13 16.24 24.76
CA TYR A 274 -3.06 17.45 23.94
C TYR A 274 -3.80 18.60 24.60
N ASN A 275 -3.20 19.79 24.62
CA ASN A 275 -3.72 20.96 25.32
C ASN A 275 -3.65 22.20 24.43
N VAL A 276 -4.76 22.90 24.27
CA VAL A 276 -4.85 24.14 23.47
C VAL A 276 -5.52 25.23 24.27
N GLU A 277 -4.82 26.33 24.46
CA GLU A 277 -5.38 27.53 25.10
C GLU A 277 -6.16 28.34 24.06
N VAL A 278 -7.43 28.63 24.36
CA VAL A 278 -8.37 29.32 23.47
C VAL A 278 -9.16 30.38 24.23
N THR A 279 -9.69 31.36 23.49
CA THR A 279 -10.68 32.31 24.00
C THR A 279 -12.05 31.68 23.76
N LEU A 280 -12.84 31.50 24.83
CA LEU A 280 -14.21 31.03 24.76
C LEU A 280 -15.17 32.24 24.81
N PRO A 281 -15.85 32.58 23.70
CA PRO A 281 -16.79 33.71 23.65
C PRO A 281 -18.03 33.52 24.55
N VAL A 282 -18.72 34.62 24.86
CA VAL A 282 -20.06 34.60 25.48
C VAL A 282 -21.08 33.97 24.52
N GLY A 283 -22.05 33.23 25.06
CA GLY A 283 -23.12 32.60 24.28
C GLY A 283 -22.88 31.10 24.07
N ILE A 284 -23.48 30.57 22.99
CA ILE A 284 -23.41 29.14 22.64
C ILE A 284 -22.24 28.93 21.69
N ASN A 285 -21.34 27.99 22.01
CA ASN A 285 -20.15 27.70 21.25
C ASN A 285 -20.14 26.23 20.81
N ARG A 286 -19.85 25.94 19.54
CA ARG A 286 -19.80 24.58 19.01
C ARG A 286 -18.39 24.02 19.12
N LEU A 287 -18.23 22.89 19.79
CA LEU A 287 -17.01 22.09 19.76
C LEU A 287 -17.26 20.84 18.90
N LEU A 288 -16.52 20.72 17.81
CA LEU A 288 -16.58 19.59 16.87
C LEU A 288 -15.28 18.79 16.93
N ILE A 289 -15.39 17.47 17.00
CA ILE A 289 -14.27 16.53 16.96
C ILE A 289 -14.48 15.61 15.76
N LYS A 290 -13.44 15.48 14.94
CA LYS A 290 -13.33 14.49 13.86
C LYS A 290 -12.26 13.49 14.25
N ASN A 291 -12.59 12.21 14.20
CA ASN A 291 -11.69 11.11 14.52
C ASN A 291 -11.61 10.18 13.30
N ALA A 292 -10.40 9.96 12.77
CA ALA A 292 -10.17 9.11 11.61
C ALA A 292 -9.51 7.79 12.06
N ASP A 293 -10.33 6.80 12.40
CA ASP A 293 -9.90 5.51 12.91
C ASP A 293 -9.48 4.56 11.78
N SER A 294 -8.41 3.81 12.02
CA SER A 294 -7.71 3.00 11.02
C SER A 294 -7.74 1.49 11.31
N GLY A 295 -8.48 1.02 12.33
CA GLY A 295 -8.56 -0.41 12.65
C GLY A 295 -8.83 -0.78 14.12
N GLY A 296 -9.63 -0.01 14.85
CA GLY A 296 -10.00 -0.29 16.23
C GLY A 296 -11.33 0.36 16.64
N VAL A 297 -11.62 0.34 17.95
CA VAL A 297 -12.72 1.14 18.50
C VAL A 297 -12.18 2.53 18.78
N GLY A 298 -12.57 3.48 17.92
CA GLY A 298 -12.21 4.88 18.10
C GLY A 298 -12.72 5.44 19.43
N TYR A 299 -11.94 6.29 20.11
CA TYR A 299 -12.41 7.06 21.26
C TYR A 299 -11.82 8.48 21.30
N PHE A 300 -12.47 9.32 22.09
CA PHE A 300 -11.90 10.58 22.55
C PHE A 300 -12.33 10.90 23.98
N ILE A 301 -11.59 11.80 24.63
CA ILE A 301 -12.00 12.49 25.86
C ILE A 301 -11.69 13.97 25.68
N ALA A 302 -12.61 14.84 26.11
CA ALA A 302 -12.43 16.28 26.05
C ALA A 302 -12.80 16.93 27.39
N ARG A 303 -12.01 17.91 27.80
CA ARG A 303 -12.17 18.67 29.05
C ARG A 303 -11.91 20.15 28.81
N ILE A 304 -12.58 21.01 29.57
CA ILE A 304 -12.34 22.45 29.59
C ILE A 304 -11.91 22.85 31.00
N THR A 305 -10.73 23.45 31.09
CA THR A 305 -10.15 23.87 32.37
C THR A 305 -9.67 25.32 32.31
N ASP A 306 -9.29 25.86 33.46
CA ASP A 306 -8.37 27.00 33.50
C ASP A 306 -6.95 26.58 33.05
N LYS A 307 -6.01 27.53 33.08
CA LYS A 307 -4.61 27.30 32.70
C LYS A 307 -3.89 26.33 33.63
N ASP A 308 -4.25 26.32 34.91
CA ASP A 308 -3.64 25.48 35.93
C ASP A 308 -4.16 24.03 35.87
N GLY A 309 -5.28 23.80 35.18
CA GLY A 309 -5.89 22.47 35.00
C GLY A 309 -7.11 22.21 35.88
N ASN A 310 -7.61 23.23 36.58
CA ASN A 310 -8.81 23.13 37.39
C ASN A 310 -10.08 23.20 36.53
N SER A 311 -11.08 22.42 36.94
CA SER A 311 -12.38 22.36 36.29
C SER A 311 -13.16 23.67 36.40
N LEU A 312 -13.84 24.04 35.32
CA LEU A 312 -14.78 25.16 35.30
C LEU A 312 -16.19 24.65 35.63
N THR A 313 -16.88 25.30 36.59
CA THR A 313 -18.21 24.86 37.06
C THR A 313 -19.37 25.70 36.51
N ASP A 314 -19.06 26.76 35.77
CA ASP A 314 -20.01 27.74 35.25
C ASP A 314 -20.37 27.55 33.76
N LEU A 315 -19.88 26.46 33.16
CA LEU A 315 -20.22 26.05 31.79
C LEU A 315 -21.36 25.03 31.81
N SER A 316 -22.27 25.13 30.83
CA SER A 316 -23.26 24.08 30.55
C SER A 316 -23.07 23.50 29.15
N TYR A 317 -23.41 22.23 29.01
CA TYR A 317 -23.25 21.47 27.76
C TYR A 317 -24.59 20.95 27.30
N ASP A 318 -24.83 20.96 25.99
CA ASP A 318 -26.01 20.41 25.35
C ASP A 318 -25.63 19.67 24.06
N THR A 319 -26.49 18.72 23.68
CA THR A 319 -26.28 17.87 22.51
C THR A 319 -26.76 18.55 21.23
N TYR A 320 -27.60 19.58 21.31
CA TYR A 320 -28.19 20.24 20.13
C TYR A 320 -28.36 21.74 20.34
N SER A 321 -28.07 22.52 19.30
CA SER A 321 -28.46 23.93 19.18
C SER A 321 -28.70 24.28 17.71
N GLU A 322 -29.70 25.12 17.44
CA GLU A 322 -29.95 25.68 16.10
C GLU A 322 -29.01 26.86 15.81
N GLU A 323 -28.58 27.59 16.83
CA GLU A 323 -27.71 28.75 16.73
C GLU A 323 -26.46 28.57 17.61
N TYR A 324 -25.30 28.98 17.09
CA TYR A 324 -24.04 29.03 17.83
C TYR A 324 -23.16 30.13 17.26
N ASN A 325 -22.14 30.53 18.01
CA ASN A 325 -21.16 31.51 17.57
C ASN A 325 -20.33 30.96 16.41
N ILE A 326 -20.25 31.69 15.30
CA ILE A 326 -19.23 31.49 14.26
C ILE A 326 -18.08 32.44 14.58
N SER A 327 -16.82 31.99 14.49
CA SER A 327 -15.66 32.79 14.88
C SER A 327 -14.54 32.75 13.86
N GLU A 328 -13.67 33.76 13.89
CA GLU A 328 -12.41 33.76 13.15
C GLU A 328 -11.24 33.31 14.04
N SER A 329 -10.16 32.82 13.41
CA SER A 329 -8.96 32.36 14.11
C SER A 329 -8.37 33.41 15.05
N THR A 330 -8.43 34.70 14.68
CA THR A 330 -7.96 35.82 15.50
C THR A 330 -8.76 36.00 16.80
N LYS A 331 -10.07 35.70 16.80
CA LYS A 331 -10.94 35.82 17.98
C LYS A 331 -10.75 34.65 18.94
N ILE A 332 -10.69 33.43 18.41
CA ILE A 332 -10.44 32.22 19.23
C ILE A 332 -8.99 32.18 19.72
N SER A 333 -8.04 32.68 18.91
CA SER A 333 -6.61 32.75 19.21
C SER A 333 -6.08 31.42 19.80
N PRO A 334 -6.18 30.30 19.06
CA PRO A 334 -5.71 29.00 19.55
C PRO A 334 -4.19 29.00 19.71
N ASN A 335 -3.72 28.50 20.85
CA ASN A 335 -2.31 28.38 21.18
C ASN A 335 -2.04 27.01 21.82
N SER A 336 -1.37 26.12 21.10
CA SER A 336 -0.98 24.80 21.62
C SER A 336 0.02 24.97 22.77
N ILE A 337 -0.30 24.37 23.91
CA ILE A 337 0.58 24.36 25.08
C ILE A 337 1.09 22.94 25.34
N LYS A 338 2.35 22.85 25.78
CA LYS A 338 2.96 21.55 26.07
C LYS A 338 2.29 20.87 27.25
N HIS A 339 2.25 19.54 27.21
CA HIS A 339 1.78 18.75 28.33
C HIS A 339 2.65 19.04 29.57
N PRO A 340 2.06 19.26 30.76
CA PRO A 340 2.79 19.71 31.94
C PRO A 340 3.92 18.75 32.36
N VAL A 341 3.68 17.43 32.23
CA VAL A 341 4.70 16.41 32.52
C VAL A 341 5.79 16.34 31.45
N GLU A 342 5.45 16.59 30.18
CA GLU A 342 6.46 16.60 29.10
C GLU A 342 7.38 17.81 29.26
N GLU A 343 6.82 18.99 29.52
CA GLU A 343 7.61 20.21 29.75
C GLU A 343 8.48 20.09 31.00
N TYR A 344 7.98 19.47 32.07
CA TYR A 344 8.75 19.20 33.27
C TYR A 344 10.03 18.37 32.99
N PHE A 345 9.91 17.23 32.32
CA PHE A 345 11.07 16.40 32.00
C PHE A 345 11.96 17.04 30.92
N ALA A 346 11.39 17.76 29.95
CA ALA A 346 12.16 18.48 28.95
C ALA A 346 13.02 19.60 29.57
N GLN A 347 12.49 20.33 30.56
CA GLN A 347 13.26 21.33 31.32
C GLN A 347 14.34 20.69 32.19
N LYS A 348 14.02 19.61 32.91
CA LYS A 348 15.02 18.86 33.68
C LYS A 348 16.13 18.29 32.79
N LEU A 349 15.81 17.81 31.59
CA LEU A 349 16.80 17.27 30.65
C LEU A 349 17.72 18.35 30.11
N LYS A 350 17.20 19.56 29.86
CA LYS A 350 18.04 20.70 29.49
C LYS A 350 19.01 21.10 30.61
N ALA A 351 18.62 20.94 31.88
CA ALA A 351 19.47 21.23 33.03
C ALA A 351 20.51 20.14 33.31
N ASP A 352 20.21 18.88 33.00
CA ASP A 352 21.10 17.72 33.19
C ASP A 352 21.05 16.77 31.97
N PRO A 353 21.73 17.12 30.85
CA PRO A 353 21.64 16.38 29.59
C PRO A 353 22.15 14.94 29.64
N ASN A 354 22.98 14.62 30.63
CA ASN A 354 23.60 13.30 30.83
C ASN A 354 22.75 12.36 31.70
N ASN A 355 21.60 12.82 32.21
CA ASN A 355 20.74 12.03 33.08
C ASN A 355 19.81 11.11 32.29
N PHE A 356 20.21 9.85 32.16
CA PHE A 356 19.41 8.86 31.46
C PHE A 356 18.02 8.63 32.09
N LEU A 357 17.86 8.75 33.42
CA LEU A 357 16.54 8.58 34.04
C LEU A 357 15.56 9.66 33.54
N ILE A 358 16.01 10.91 33.43
CA ILE A 358 15.18 12.00 32.91
C ILE A 358 14.83 11.74 31.43
N GLN A 359 15.79 11.32 30.62
CA GLN A 359 15.53 10.92 29.22
C GLN A 359 14.51 9.78 29.14
N PHE A 360 14.66 8.77 30.00
CA PHE A 360 13.77 7.62 30.07
C PHE A 360 12.35 8.00 30.50
N CYS A 361 12.19 8.89 31.48
CA CYS A 361 10.90 9.41 31.89
C CYS A 361 10.23 10.24 30.79
N LEU A 362 10.99 11.09 30.09
CA LEU A 362 10.47 11.85 28.94
C LEU A 362 10.01 10.91 27.82
N LEU A 363 10.82 9.91 27.48
CA LEU A 363 10.51 8.86 26.51
C LEU A 363 9.20 8.12 26.86
N ASN A 364 9.06 7.66 28.11
CA ASN A 364 7.83 6.96 28.52
C ASN A 364 6.61 7.90 28.52
N THR A 365 6.79 9.19 28.84
CA THR A 365 5.72 10.19 28.77
C THR A 365 5.23 10.37 27.32
N TYR A 366 6.15 10.47 26.36
CA TYR A 366 5.78 10.52 24.94
C TYR A 366 5.08 9.25 24.47
N ILE A 367 5.58 8.06 24.84
CA ILE A 367 4.95 6.79 24.48
C ILE A 367 3.54 6.65 25.06
N ARG A 368 3.34 7.07 26.32
CA ARG A 368 2.01 7.08 26.97
C ARG A 368 1.01 7.98 26.23
N ASN A 369 1.49 9.06 25.62
CA ASN A 369 0.69 9.99 24.83
C ASN A 369 0.74 9.69 23.31
N SER A 370 1.21 8.50 22.90
CA SER A 370 1.40 8.09 21.49
C SER A 370 2.17 9.10 20.61
N LYS A 371 3.11 9.83 21.21
CA LYS A 371 4.06 10.75 20.56
C LYS A 371 5.34 10.01 20.13
N TYR A 372 5.18 9.01 19.27
CA TYR A 372 6.28 8.10 18.89
C TYR A 372 7.36 8.77 18.04
N THR A 373 7.06 9.85 17.32
CA THR A 373 8.05 10.65 16.60
C THR A 373 9.03 11.30 17.57
N GLU A 374 8.51 11.98 18.59
CA GLU A 374 9.31 12.61 19.65
C GLU A 374 10.06 11.55 20.49
N ALA A 375 9.48 10.35 20.67
CA ALA A 375 10.17 9.22 21.29
C ALA A 375 11.38 8.75 20.45
N LYS A 376 11.24 8.64 19.12
CA LYS A 376 12.32 8.25 18.20
C LYS A 376 13.46 9.26 18.18
N GLU A 377 13.20 10.56 18.32
CA GLU A 377 14.24 11.59 18.44
C GLU A 377 15.17 11.36 19.64
N ILE A 378 14.64 10.80 20.74
CA ILE A 378 15.44 10.40 21.90
C ILE A 378 16.16 9.07 21.63
N LEU A 379 15.47 8.08 21.05
CA LEU A 379 15.98 6.72 20.90
C LEU A 379 17.07 6.58 19.83
N SER A 380 16.93 7.23 18.67
CA SER A 380 17.82 7.02 17.52
C SER A 380 19.29 7.40 17.81
N PRO A 381 19.61 8.57 18.40
CA PRO A 381 20.99 8.89 18.77
C PRO A 381 21.57 7.91 19.81
N LEU A 382 20.75 7.46 20.75
CA LEU A 382 21.15 6.50 21.78
C LEU A 382 21.43 5.12 21.19
N LEU A 383 20.60 4.63 20.26
CA LEU A 383 20.83 3.37 19.55
C LEU A 383 22.06 3.43 18.64
N LYS A 384 22.36 4.58 18.04
CA LYS A 384 23.61 4.76 17.29
C LYS A 384 24.85 4.61 18.19
N LYS A 385 24.78 5.10 19.44
CA LYS A 385 25.86 4.98 20.43
C LYS A 385 25.91 3.60 21.10
N TYR A 386 24.75 2.98 21.33
CA TYR A 386 24.59 1.69 22.00
C TYR A 386 23.77 0.71 21.13
N PRO A 387 24.32 0.24 19.99
CA PRO A 387 23.55 -0.50 18.98
C PRO A 387 23.03 -1.85 19.44
N LYS A 388 23.62 -2.42 20.50
CA LYS A 388 23.20 -3.71 21.08
C LYS A 388 22.22 -3.55 22.25
N SER A 389 21.89 -2.33 22.67
CA SER A 389 21.10 -2.08 23.87
C SER A 389 19.68 -2.64 23.75
N SER A 390 19.37 -3.66 24.54
CA SER A 390 18.07 -4.32 24.51
C SER A 390 16.96 -3.44 25.06
N ILE A 391 17.24 -2.60 26.08
CA ILE A 391 16.26 -1.65 26.60
C ILE A 391 15.89 -0.60 25.53
N LEU A 392 16.86 -0.04 24.81
CA LEU A 392 16.56 0.93 23.75
C LEU A 392 15.80 0.28 22.59
N LYS A 393 16.20 -0.93 22.17
CA LYS A 393 15.49 -1.68 21.14
C LYS A 393 14.05 -2.02 21.56
N LYS A 394 13.82 -2.36 22.83
CA LYS A 394 12.48 -2.61 23.40
C LYS A 394 11.57 -1.38 23.25
N TYR A 395 12.05 -0.18 23.54
CA TYR A 395 11.26 1.04 23.37
C TYR A 395 11.13 1.47 21.91
N MET A 396 12.14 1.19 21.07
CA MET A 396 12.02 1.39 19.62
C MET A 396 10.99 0.43 19.00
N ILE A 397 10.88 -0.81 19.49
CA ILE A 397 9.80 -1.75 19.13
C ILE A 397 8.43 -1.14 19.45
N VAL A 398 8.27 -0.49 20.59
CA VAL A 398 7.00 0.18 20.95
C VAL A 398 6.70 1.32 19.97
N ALA A 399 7.68 2.17 19.67
CA ALA A 399 7.52 3.26 18.71
C ALA A 399 7.17 2.75 17.30
N TYR A 400 7.88 1.73 16.80
CA TYR A 400 7.57 1.11 15.51
C TYR A 400 6.23 0.39 15.49
N THR A 401 5.79 -0.20 16.61
CA THR A 401 4.46 -0.80 16.70
C THR A 401 3.37 0.28 16.58
N GLN A 402 3.55 1.44 17.22
CA GLN A 402 2.64 2.59 17.08
C GLN A 402 2.67 3.18 15.66
N GLU A 403 3.83 3.23 15.02
CA GLU A 403 4.01 3.61 13.61
C GLU A 403 3.50 2.53 12.61
N LYS A 404 3.05 1.36 13.10
CA LYS A 404 2.64 0.19 12.30
C LYS A 404 3.75 -0.37 11.40
N ASP A 405 5.00 -0.16 11.79
CA ASP A 405 6.19 -0.77 11.17
C ASP A 405 6.49 -2.14 11.82
N PHE A 406 5.66 -3.12 11.46
CA PHE A 406 5.76 -4.48 12.00
C PHE A 406 7.01 -5.24 11.49
N THR A 407 7.56 -4.84 10.34
CA THR A 407 8.80 -5.43 9.80
C THR A 407 9.99 -5.04 10.66
N SER A 408 10.20 -3.75 10.92
CA SER A 408 11.25 -3.29 11.82
C SER A 408 11.06 -3.81 13.24
N THR A 409 9.79 -3.93 13.69
CA THR A 409 9.47 -4.57 14.97
C THR A 409 9.97 -6.02 15.03
N LYS A 410 9.72 -6.82 13.99
CA LYS A 410 10.17 -8.21 13.92
C LYS A 410 11.70 -8.29 13.90
N GLU A 411 12.36 -7.46 13.09
CA GLU A 411 13.82 -7.40 13.02
C GLU A 411 14.45 -7.10 14.39
N LEU A 412 13.96 -6.07 15.08
CA LEU A 412 14.48 -5.71 16.40
C LEU A 412 14.29 -6.82 17.43
N LYS A 413 13.17 -7.55 17.39
CA LYS A 413 12.95 -8.72 18.25
C LYS A 413 13.97 -9.82 17.99
N GLU A 414 14.25 -10.14 16.73
CA GLU A 414 15.31 -11.11 16.35
C GLU A 414 16.70 -10.63 16.79
N ASN A 415 17.00 -9.34 16.64
CA ASN A 415 18.26 -8.76 17.08
C ASN A 415 18.43 -8.78 18.61
N ILE A 416 17.35 -8.59 19.39
CA ILE A 416 17.41 -8.76 20.85
C ILE A 416 17.74 -10.21 21.21
N LYS A 417 17.04 -11.19 20.61
CA LYS A 417 17.32 -12.62 20.85
C LYS A 417 18.76 -13.01 20.52
N LYS A 418 19.32 -12.44 19.46
CA LYS A 418 20.70 -12.70 19.04
C LYS A 418 21.75 -12.00 19.91
N ASP A 419 21.54 -10.73 20.24
CA ASP A 419 22.52 -9.92 20.97
C ASP A 419 22.49 -10.13 22.50
N ASP A 420 21.42 -10.75 23.01
CA ASP A 420 21.09 -10.84 24.44
C ASP A 420 20.19 -12.08 24.71
N ASP A 421 20.67 -13.25 24.33
CA ASP A 421 19.92 -14.53 24.34
C ASP A 421 19.41 -14.95 25.72
N LYS A 422 20.14 -14.64 26.80
CA LYS A 422 19.74 -14.93 28.19
C LYS A 422 18.85 -13.86 28.83
N TYR A 423 18.47 -12.80 28.11
CA TYR A 423 17.53 -11.81 28.61
C TYR A 423 16.11 -12.38 28.68
N TYR A 424 15.38 -12.14 29.78
CA TYR A 424 14.03 -12.69 29.96
C TYR A 424 13.09 -12.40 28.77
N LEU A 425 13.23 -11.23 28.13
CA LEU A 425 12.39 -10.85 26.99
C LEU A 425 12.72 -11.63 25.72
N SER A 426 13.96 -12.11 25.57
CA SER A 426 14.37 -13.00 24.47
C SER A 426 13.57 -14.30 24.52
N TYR A 427 13.48 -14.92 25.70
CA TYR A 427 12.60 -16.07 25.94
C TYR A 427 11.13 -15.73 25.64
N VAL A 428 10.61 -14.59 26.13
CA VAL A 428 9.23 -14.13 25.84
C VAL A 428 8.97 -14.00 24.34
N TYR A 429 9.93 -13.50 23.55
CA TYR A 429 9.78 -13.42 22.10
C TYR A 429 9.83 -14.78 21.42
N GLU A 430 10.59 -15.75 21.93
CA GLU A 430 10.57 -17.12 21.42
C GLU A 430 9.24 -17.84 21.70
N PHE A 431 8.58 -17.55 22.83
CA PHE A 431 7.21 -18.03 23.08
C PHE A 431 6.20 -17.56 22.05
N GLN A 432 6.42 -16.42 21.40
CA GLN A 432 5.55 -15.94 20.31
C GLN A 432 5.58 -16.89 19.10
N ASN A 433 6.63 -17.72 18.96
CA ASN A 433 6.74 -18.79 17.97
C ASN A 433 6.54 -20.18 18.60
N SER A 434 5.48 -20.32 19.40
CA SER A 434 5.20 -21.54 20.17
C SER A 434 5.19 -22.81 19.30
N ARG A 435 4.75 -22.74 18.05
CA ARG A 435 4.73 -23.90 17.14
C ARG A 435 6.13 -24.49 16.91
N GLU A 436 7.15 -23.66 16.68
CA GLU A 436 8.52 -24.16 16.50
C GLU A 436 9.11 -24.63 17.82
N LEU A 437 8.80 -23.94 18.92
CA LEU A 437 9.24 -24.33 20.26
C LEU A 437 8.74 -25.74 20.62
N TYR A 438 7.48 -26.07 20.32
CA TYR A 438 6.91 -27.40 20.54
C TYR A 438 7.45 -28.51 19.62
N LYS A 439 8.23 -28.17 18.58
CA LYS A 439 8.91 -29.16 17.74
C LYS A 439 10.28 -29.56 18.29
N LEU A 440 10.82 -28.81 19.25
CA LEU A 440 12.10 -29.16 19.86
C LEU A 440 12.05 -30.55 20.52
N PRO A 441 13.18 -31.28 20.52
CA PRO A 441 13.36 -32.45 21.36
C PRO A 441 12.95 -32.14 22.81
N ILE A 442 12.32 -33.10 23.50
CA ILE A 442 11.78 -32.90 24.85
C ILE A 442 12.81 -32.28 25.79
N LYS A 443 14.04 -32.79 25.76
CA LYS A 443 15.12 -32.29 26.62
C LYS A 443 15.49 -30.83 26.34
N GLU A 444 15.58 -30.45 25.07
CA GLU A 444 15.88 -29.06 24.66
C GLU A 444 14.74 -28.11 25.04
N PHE A 445 13.49 -28.56 24.90
CA PHE A 445 12.32 -27.81 25.35
C PHE A 445 12.32 -27.62 26.88
N GLU A 446 12.62 -28.66 27.65
CA GLU A 446 12.73 -28.58 29.10
C GLU A 446 13.84 -27.64 29.55
N ASP A 447 15.02 -27.73 28.93
CA ASP A 447 16.15 -26.86 29.23
C ASP A 447 15.78 -25.40 28.95
N PHE A 448 15.14 -25.12 27.81
CA PHE A 448 14.61 -23.79 27.49
C PHE A 448 13.61 -23.28 28.56
N MET A 449 12.64 -24.11 28.97
CA MET A 449 11.62 -23.72 29.96
C MET A 449 12.23 -23.47 31.34
N ASN A 450 13.22 -24.27 31.74
CA ASN A 450 13.93 -24.09 33.00
C ASN A 450 14.74 -22.79 32.99
N GLU A 451 15.48 -22.52 31.92
CA GLU A 451 16.21 -21.26 31.79
C GLU A 451 15.27 -20.04 31.78
N PHE A 452 14.13 -20.12 31.08
CA PHE A 452 13.14 -19.05 31.13
C PHE A 452 12.61 -18.82 32.55
N SER A 453 12.28 -19.90 33.27
CA SER A 453 11.84 -19.85 34.67
C SER A 453 12.88 -19.22 35.59
N GLU A 454 14.17 -19.48 35.36
CA GLU A 454 15.28 -18.88 36.11
C GLU A 454 15.55 -17.41 35.74
N SER A 455 15.22 -17.01 34.51
CA SER A 455 15.43 -15.64 34.01
C SER A 455 14.50 -14.57 34.63
N THR A 456 13.52 -14.96 35.45
CA THR A 456 12.58 -14.03 36.10
C THR A 456 12.23 -14.43 37.54
N ASP A 457 11.76 -13.48 38.36
CA ASP A 457 11.14 -13.72 39.67
C ASP A 457 9.60 -13.78 39.64
N SER A 458 8.99 -13.70 38.46
CA SER A 458 7.54 -13.73 38.28
C SER A 458 6.98 -15.13 38.57
N ASP A 459 6.32 -15.29 39.71
CA ASP A 459 5.81 -16.57 40.17
C ASP A 459 4.85 -17.22 39.14
N VAL A 460 3.99 -16.42 38.48
CA VAL A 460 3.07 -16.91 37.44
C VAL A 460 3.80 -17.42 36.19
N LEU A 461 4.88 -16.76 35.76
CA LEU A 461 5.66 -17.22 34.60
C LEU A 461 6.42 -18.52 34.90
N LYS A 462 6.91 -18.67 36.14
CA LYS A 462 7.53 -19.93 36.59
C LYS A 462 6.53 -21.08 36.56
N LYS A 463 5.30 -20.83 37.04
CA LYS A 463 4.22 -21.82 37.02
C LYS A 463 3.77 -22.18 35.61
N ILE A 464 3.72 -21.21 34.70
CA ILE A 464 3.47 -21.49 33.28
C ILE A 464 4.59 -22.36 32.70
N SER A 465 5.85 -22.09 33.02
CA SER A 465 6.98 -22.91 32.54
C SER A 465 6.87 -24.36 33.03
N GLU A 466 6.56 -24.54 34.32
CA GLU A 466 6.30 -25.85 34.95
C GLU A 466 5.13 -26.58 34.24
N LEU A 467 4.02 -25.88 34.00
CA LEU A 467 2.86 -26.40 33.28
C LEU A 467 3.21 -26.88 31.87
N LEU A 468 3.97 -26.07 31.12
CA LEU A 468 4.33 -26.39 29.74
C LEU A 468 5.28 -27.59 29.66
N ILE A 469 6.22 -27.73 30.59
CA ILE A 469 7.08 -28.92 30.74
C ILE A 469 6.21 -30.17 30.98
N HIS A 470 5.26 -30.11 31.90
CA HIS A 470 4.42 -31.28 32.21
C HIS A 470 3.43 -31.62 31.09
N LEU A 471 2.91 -30.61 30.36
CA LEU A 471 2.11 -30.82 29.16
C LEU A 471 2.95 -31.51 28.07
N ARG A 472 4.20 -31.09 27.88
CA ARG A 472 5.11 -31.68 26.88
C ARG A 472 5.46 -33.14 27.19
N ASN A 473 5.60 -33.46 28.47
CA ASN A 473 5.87 -34.82 28.97
C ASN A 473 4.60 -35.67 29.16
N GLU A 474 3.43 -35.14 28.81
CA GLU A 474 2.14 -35.78 28.99
C GLU A 474 1.82 -36.23 30.44
N ASN A 475 2.41 -35.56 31.44
CA ASN A 475 2.22 -35.91 32.85
C ASN A 475 0.93 -35.29 33.40
N LYS A 476 -0.21 -35.95 33.18
CA LYS A 476 -1.55 -35.46 33.56
C LYS A 476 -1.69 -35.12 35.05
N GLU A 477 -1.11 -35.91 35.95
CA GLU A 477 -1.19 -35.67 37.40
C GLU A 477 -0.51 -34.35 37.77
N ARG A 478 0.72 -34.14 37.28
CA ARG A 478 1.45 -32.89 37.52
C ARG A 478 0.84 -31.70 36.80
N VAL A 479 0.34 -31.86 35.58
CA VAL A 479 -0.42 -30.82 34.88
C VAL A 479 -1.59 -30.36 35.74
N LYS A 480 -2.35 -31.30 36.33
CA LYS A 480 -3.47 -30.98 37.22
C LYS A 480 -3.01 -30.23 38.47
N GLU A 481 -2.00 -30.72 39.17
CA GLU A 481 -1.45 -30.07 40.37
C GLU A 481 -1.07 -28.60 40.09
N VAL A 482 -0.35 -28.34 38.99
CA VAL A 482 0.10 -26.99 38.63
C VAL A 482 -1.07 -26.12 38.19
N MET A 483 -2.02 -26.66 37.43
CA MET A 483 -3.23 -25.91 37.04
C MET A 483 -4.06 -25.50 38.26
N ASP A 484 -4.24 -26.40 39.23
CA ASP A 484 -4.97 -26.12 40.47
C ASP A 484 -4.26 -25.06 41.32
N ASP A 485 -2.92 -25.09 41.37
CA ASP A 485 -2.09 -24.07 42.01
C ASP A 485 -2.26 -22.69 41.34
N ILE A 486 -2.20 -22.62 40.00
CA ILE A 486 -2.42 -21.37 39.26
C ILE A 486 -3.84 -20.84 39.50
N ALA A 487 -4.86 -21.71 39.47
CA ALA A 487 -6.24 -21.34 39.72
C ALA A 487 -6.48 -20.80 41.14
N LEU A 488 -5.76 -21.32 42.13
CA LEU A 488 -5.89 -20.90 43.53
C LEU A 488 -5.07 -19.65 43.86
N ASN A 489 -3.80 -19.63 43.49
CA ASN A 489 -2.82 -18.63 43.94
C ASN A 489 -2.57 -17.49 42.95
N HIS A 490 -3.06 -17.62 41.71
CA HIS A 490 -2.95 -16.61 40.66
C HIS A 490 -4.31 -16.29 40.02
N SER A 491 -5.38 -16.36 40.82
CA SER A 491 -6.77 -16.16 40.39
C SER A 491 -7.09 -14.77 39.84
N ASP A 492 -6.29 -13.78 40.23
CA ASP A 492 -6.35 -12.40 39.74
C ASP A 492 -5.76 -12.23 38.33
N ASN A 493 -4.99 -13.20 37.82
CA ASN A 493 -4.43 -13.19 36.47
C ASN A 493 -5.42 -13.78 35.45
N ILE A 494 -6.61 -13.17 35.35
CA ILE A 494 -7.77 -13.69 34.60
C ILE A 494 -7.44 -14.03 33.14
N LYS A 495 -6.64 -13.19 32.46
CA LYS A 495 -6.25 -13.42 31.07
C LYS A 495 -5.43 -14.70 30.91
N ILE A 496 -4.49 -14.94 31.82
CA ILE A 496 -3.66 -16.14 31.84
C ILE A 496 -4.55 -17.35 32.12
N LEU A 497 -5.32 -17.31 33.22
CA LEU A 497 -6.24 -18.39 33.57
C LEU A 497 -7.15 -18.79 32.40
N ARG A 498 -7.83 -17.82 31.79
CA ARG A 498 -8.72 -18.05 30.65
C ARG A 498 -8.00 -18.71 29.47
N SER A 499 -6.73 -18.35 29.24
CA SER A 499 -5.93 -18.90 28.15
C SER A 499 -5.58 -20.38 28.35
N TYR A 500 -5.60 -20.87 29.60
CA TYR A 500 -5.29 -22.27 29.94
C TYR A 500 -6.51 -23.11 30.37
N LEU A 501 -7.72 -22.53 30.44
CA LEU A 501 -8.93 -23.28 30.80
C LEU A 501 -9.19 -24.50 29.90
N PHE A 502 -8.80 -24.43 28.63
CA PHE A 502 -8.95 -25.55 27.71
C PHE A 502 -8.19 -26.80 28.20
N VAL A 503 -7.10 -26.64 28.98
CA VAL A 503 -6.34 -27.76 29.56
C VAL A 503 -7.21 -28.58 30.51
N TYR A 504 -8.02 -27.94 31.37
CA TYR A 504 -8.99 -28.65 32.20
C TYR A 504 -10.00 -29.41 31.34
N SER A 505 -10.67 -28.72 30.41
CA SER A 505 -11.76 -29.33 29.63
C SER A 505 -11.31 -30.40 28.63
N GLN A 506 -10.23 -30.16 27.87
CA GLN A 506 -9.84 -30.98 26.70
C GLN A 506 -8.72 -31.97 27.00
N TYR A 507 -7.82 -31.66 27.94
CA TYR A 507 -6.66 -32.50 28.23
C TYR A 507 -6.87 -33.37 29.48
N LEU A 508 -7.44 -32.76 30.55
CA LEU A 508 -7.76 -33.44 31.80
C LEU A 508 -9.18 -34.02 31.84
N ASN A 509 -10.06 -33.65 30.90
CA ASN A 509 -11.48 -34.03 30.87
C ASN A 509 -12.28 -33.58 32.10
N GLU A 510 -11.93 -32.41 32.67
CA GLU A 510 -12.58 -31.80 33.84
C GLU A 510 -13.38 -30.55 33.44
N ASP A 511 -14.40 -30.73 32.58
CA ASP A 511 -15.31 -29.65 32.16
C ASP A 511 -15.95 -28.94 33.38
N SER A 512 -16.25 -29.67 34.46
CA SER A 512 -16.81 -29.11 35.69
C SER A 512 -15.87 -28.13 36.39
N LYS A 513 -14.56 -28.38 36.37
CA LYS A 513 -13.55 -27.51 36.99
C LYS A 513 -13.37 -26.23 36.19
N SER A 514 -13.30 -26.35 34.87
CA SER A 514 -13.28 -25.18 33.98
C SER A 514 -14.52 -24.30 34.17
N LEU A 515 -15.68 -24.92 34.36
CA LEU A 515 -16.93 -24.23 34.61
C LEU A 515 -16.93 -23.50 35.96
N GLU A 516 -16.52 -24.17 37.03
CA GLU A 516 -16.39 -23.59 38.38
C GLU A 516 -15.50 -22.32 38.36
N ILE A 517 -14.37 -22.37 37.66
CA ILE A 517 -13.45 -21.23 37.55
C ILE A 517 -14.11 -20.07 36.79
N LEU A 518 -14.81 -20.35 35.69
CA LEU A 518 -15.52 -19.32 34.93
C LEU A 518 -16.68 -18.69 35.72
N GLU A 519 -17.42 -19.48 36.50
CA GLU A 519 -18.47 -19.00 37.41
C GLU A 519 -17.88 -18.06 38.48
N ASN A 520 -16.77 -18.45 39.10
CA ASN A 520 -16.06 -17.62 40.08
C ASN A 520 -15.54 -16.31 39.48
N ILE A 521 -14.92 -16.36 38.29
CA ILE A 521 -14.43 -15.15 37.60
C ILE A 521 -15.58 -14.18 37.34
N ASN A 522 -16.70 -14.64 36.81
CA ASN A 522 -17.83 -13.77 36.44
C ASN A 522 -18.63 -13.27 37.66
N LYS A 523 -18.52 -13.96 38.80
CA LYS A 523 -19.10 -13.52 40.07
C LYS A 523 -18.35 -12.31 40.63
N ASP A 524 -17.03 -12.39 40.67
CA ASP A 524 -16.18 -11.42 41.36
C ASP A 524 -15.68 -10.29 40.44
N TYR A 525 -15.57 -10.56 39.13
CA TYR A 525 -15.01 -9.63 38.16
C TYR A 525 -15.87 -9.45 36.90
N PHE A 526 -15.85 -8.24 36.35
CA PHE A 526 -16.35 -8.00 35.01
C PHE A 526 -15.28 -8.38 33.97
N ASN A 527 -15.46 -9.54 33.32
CA ASN A 527 -14.64 -9.99 32.21
C ASN A 527 -15.52 -10.54 31.08
N TYR A 528 -15.90 -9.68 30.14
CA TYR A 528 -16.85 -10.07 29.09
C TYR A 528 -16.44 -11.30 28.26
N PRO A 529 -15.17 -11.51 27.87
CA PRO A 529 -14.81 -12.74 27.18
C PRO A 529 -14.92 -13.99 28.08
N ALA A 530 -14.68 -13.90 29.39
CA ALA A 530 -14.92 -15.02 30.31
C ALA A 530 -16.43 -15.32 30.43
N LEU A 531 -17.28 -14.30 30.41
CA LEU A 531 -18.74 -14.47 30.36
C LEU A 531 -19.18 -15.23 29.10
N LYS A 532 -18.62 -14.88 27.93
CA LYS A 532 -18.86 -15.61 26.67
C LYS A 532 -18.36 -17.04 26.71
N SER A 533 -17.18 -17.28 27.30
CA SER A 533 -16.68 -18.64 27.53
C SER A 533 -17.61 -19.44 28.44
N LEU A 534 -18.18 -18.85 29.49
CA LEU A 534 -19.14 -19.50 30.38
C LEU A 534 -20.43 -19.87 29.62
N ALA A 535 -21.00 -18.92 28.88
CA ALA A 535 -22.17 -19.15 28.03
C ALA A 535 -21.95 -20.25 26.98
N SER A 536 -20.77 -20.31 26.36
CA SER A 536 -20.41 -21.37 25.43
C SER A 536 -20.35 -22.74 26.12
N ASN A 537 -19.86 -22.82 27.36
CA ASN A 537 -19.80 -24.07 28.13
C ASN A 537 -21.19 -24.53 28.57
N TYR A 538 -22.06 -23.63 29.04
CA TYR A 538 -23.45 -23.99 29.33
C TYR A 538 -24.18 -24.51 28.09
N ASN A 539 -23.97 -23.91 26.91
CA ASN A 539 -24.52 -24.43 25.66
C ASN A 539 -24.00 -25.83 25.32
N LYS A 540 -22.70 -26.10 25.49
CA LYS A 540 -22.09 -27.42 25.28
C LYS A 540 -22.72 -28.48 26.19
N LEU A 541 -23.09 -28.09 27.42
CA LEU A 541 -23.71 -28.95 28.43
C LEU A 541 -25.24 -28.98 28.35
N GLU A 542 -25.84 -28.42 27.29
CA GLU A 542 -27.29 -28.29 27.10
C GLU A 542 -28.05 -27.46 28.16
N ARG A 543 -27.33 -26.71 29.02
CA ARG A 543 -27.85 -25.83 30.09
C ARG A 543 -28.26 -24.45 29.55
N LYS A 544 -29.14 -24.41 28.55
CA LYS A 544 -29.48 -23.18 27.79
C LYS A 544 -30.21 -22.13 28.63
N GLU A 545 -30.99 -22.58 29.61
CA GLU A 545 -31.76 -21.76 30.55
C GLU A 545 -30.87 -20.86 31.42
N GLU A 546 -29.59 -21.20 31.56
CA GLU A 546 -28.63 -20.43 32.35
C GLU A 546 -27.91 -19.35 31.53
N VAL A 547 -27.94 -19.44 30.20
CA VAL A 547 -27.18 -18.53 29.33
C VAL A 547 -27.76 -17.14 29.32
N LEU A 548 -29.07 -16.96 29.05
CA LEU A 548 -29.65 -15.61 28.97
C LEU A 548 -29.59 -14.84 30.31
N PRO A 549 -29.82 -15.45 31.48
CA PRO A 549 -29.66 -14.78 32.77
C PRO A 549 -28.26 -14.24 33.05
N LEU A 550 -27.20 -14.90 32.56
CA LEU A 550 -25.81 -14.45 32.75
C LEU A 550 -25.61 -13.01 32.26
N PHE A 551 -26.27 -12.66 31.17
CA PHE A 551 -26.05 -11.38 30.52
C PHE A 551 -27.11 -10.33 30.87
N ALA A 552 -28.31 -10.73 31.30
CA ALA A 552 -29.43 -9.82 31.56
C ALA A 552 -29.05 -8.64 32.48
N ASN A 553 -28.33 -8.90 33.58
CA ASN A 553 -27.89 -7.88 34.53
C ASN A 553 -26.78 -6.97 33.99
N ILE A 554 -25.93 -7.49 33.12
CA ILE A 554 -24.79 -6.76 32.55
C ILE A 554 -25.27 -5.80 31.46
N TYR A 555 -26.26 -6.20 30.66
CA TYR A 555 -26.79 -5.34 29.62
C TYR A 555 -27.50 -4.11 30.14
N GLU A 556 -28.17 -4.17 31.29
CA GLU A 556 -28.72 -2.96 31.92
C GLU A 556 -27.66 -1.88 32.16
N GLN A 557 -26.40 -2.28 32.43
CA GLN A 557 -25.28 -1.37 32.65
C GLN A 557 -24.62 -0.91 31.33
N LEU A 558 -24.77 -1.68 30.25
CA LEU A 558 -24.10 -1.48 28.95
C LEU A 558 -25.08 -1.18 27.81
N LEU A 559 -26.30 -0.72 28.13
CA LEU A 559 -27.38 -0.45 27.15
C LEU A 559 -26.99 0.51 26.02
N GLY A 560 -25.91 1.28 26.15
CA GLY A 560 -25.45 2.21 25.12
C GLY A 560 -24.63 1.58 23.99
N ASP A 561 -24.13 0.36 24.17
CA ASP A 561 -23.18 -0.28 23.26
C ASP A 561 -23.80 -1.51 22.59
N ASN A 562 -23.91 -1.43 21.27
CA ASN A 562 -24.60 -2.38 20.42
C ASN A 562 -23.88 -3.72 20.33
N SER A 563 -22.55 -3.77 20.52
CA SER A 563 -21.81 -5.03 20.44
C SER A 563 -22.25 -6.03 21.53
N TYR A 564 -22.56 -5.51 22.71
CA TYR A 564 -23.08 -6.28 23.83
C TYR A 564 -24.52 -6.72 23.56
N LEU A 565 -25.39 -5.81 23.11
CA LEU A 565 -26.79 -6.14 22.79
C LEU A 565 -26.89 -7.19 21.68
N GLU A 566 -26.07 -7.08 20.64
CA GLU A 566 -26.01 -8.02 19.52
C GLU A 566 -25.69 -9.45 19.98
N ASP A 567 -24.67 -9.63 20.82
CA ASP A 567 -24.33 -10.93 21.41
C ASP A 567 -25.54 -11.54 22.15
N TYR A 568 -26.32 -10.74 22.90
CA TYR A 568 -27.55 -11.22 23.55
C TYR A 568 -28.60 -11.69 22.57
N ILE A 569 -28.89 -10.85 21.57
CA ILE A 569 -29.93 -11.07 20.58
C ILE A 569 -29.60 -12.33 19.79
N ASN A 570 -28.32 -12.55 19.46
CA ASN A 570 -27.85 -13.76 18.81
C ASN A 570 -28.15 -15.02 19.64
N TYR A 571 -27.93 -15.01 20.96
CA TYR A 571 -28.36 -16.12 21.82
C TYR A 571 -29.88 -16.29 21.86
N MET A 572 -30.64 -15.19 21.92
CA MET A 572 -32.12 -15.24 21.87
C MET A 572 -32.61 -15.87 20.56
N HIS A 573 -32.05 -15.46 19.41
CA HIS A 573 -32.35 -16.02 18.09
C HIS A 573 -31.96 -17.49 17.99
N GLN A 574 -30.79 -17.87 18.52
CA GLN A 574 -30.37 -19.28 18.63
C GLN A 574 -31.40 -20.13 19.40
N TYR A 575 -32.05 -19.56 20.41
CA TYR A 575 -33.12 -20.19 21.18
C TYR A 575 -34.53 -19.93 20.63
N LYS A 576 -34.63 -19.39 19.41
CA LYS A 576 -35.89 -19.10 18.69
C LYS A 576 -36.80 -18.07 19.39
N LYS A 577 -36.24 -17.24 20.27
CA LYS A 577 -36.93 -16.15 20.97
C LYS A 577 -36.94 -14.86 20.14
N TYR A 578 -37.45 -14.95 18.91
CA TYR A 578 -37.40 -13.84 17.96
C TYR A 578 -38.26 -12.66 18.39
N GLU A 579 -39.49 -12.90 18.85
CA GLU A 579 -40.39 -11.83 19.30
C GLU A 579 -39.86 -11.12 20.56
N GLU A 580 -39.36 -11.87 21.53
CA GLU A 580 -38.75 -11.31 22.76
C GLU A 580 -37.49 -10.47 22.45
N SER A 581 -36.81 -10.70 21.32
CA SER A 581 -35.60 -9.97 20.95
C SER A 581 -35.86 -8.56 20.39
N ILE A 582 -37.08 -8.29 19.90
CA ILE A 582 -37.42 -7.04 19.19
C ILE A 582 -37.10 -5.78 20.02
N PRO A 583 -37.45 -5.67 21.32
CA PRO A 583 -37.15 -4.47 22.10
C PRO A 583 -35.64 -4.18 22.23
N PHE A 584 -34.80 -5.22 22.23
CA PHE A 584 -33.35 -5.07 22.28
C PHE A 584 -32.79 -4.60 20.94
N ILE A 585 -33.35 -5.08 19.83
CA ILE A 585 -33.00 -4.61 18.49
C ILE A 585 -33.45 -3.15 18.28
N GLU A 586 -34.63 -2.77 18.78
CA GLU A 586 -35.08 -1.36 18.80
C GLU A 586 -34.13 -0.48 19.62
N GLN A 587 -33.62 -0.99 20.75
CA GLN A 587 -32.60 -0.28 21.53
C GLN A 587 -31.28 -0.13 20.75
N MET A 588 -30.85 -1.13 19.98
CA MET A 588 -29.68 -1.00 19.10
C MET A 588 -29.87 0.12 18.06
N LEU A 589 -31.05 0.18 17.43
CA LEU A 589 -31.38 1.24 16.47
C LEU A 589 -31.49 2.62 17.15
N LYS A 590 -31.92 2.68 18.41
CA LYS A 590 -31.92 3.94 19.18
C LYS A 590 -30.51 4.41 19.52
N ASN A 591 -29.62 3.48 19.86
CA ASN A 591 -28.21 3.76 20.13
C ASN A 591 -27.44 4.16 18.88
N PHE A 592 -27.83 3.62 17.72
CA PHE A 592 -27.24 3.92 16.42
C PHE A 592 -28.25 3.64 15.29
N PRO A 593 -28.93 4.70 14.79
CA PRO A 593 -29.99 4.56 13.79
C PRO A 593 -29.55 3.97 12.45
N HIS A 594 -28.25 4.08 12.16
CA HIS A 594 -27.66 3.61 10.91
C HIS A 594 -27.06 2.21 11.03
N SER A 595 -27.44 1.45 12.09
CA SER A 595 -26.90 0.11 12.32
C SER A 595 -27.43 -0.91 11.30
N PHE A 596 -26.60 -1.35 10.36
CA PHE A 596 -27.02 -2.35 9.37
C PHE A 596 -27.17 -3.75 9.99
N ASN A 597 -26.41 -4.05 11.05
CA ASN A 597 -26.58 -5.28 11.84
C ASN A 597 -27.94 -5.30 12.54
N ALA A 598 -28.32 -4.21 13.22
CA ALA A 598 -29.61 -4.13 13.89
C ALA A 598 -30.78 -4.23 12.90
N MET A 599 -30.67 -3.59 11.73
CA MET A 599 -31.66 -3.72 10.67
C MET A 599 -31.77 -5.17 10.16
N GLU A 600 -30.67 -5.87 9.94
CA GLU A 600 -30.70 -7.29 9.52
C GLU A 600 -31.29 -8.19 10.61
N LEU A 601 -30.90 -8.00 11.88
CA LEU A 601 -31.47 -8.73 13.03
C LEU A 601 -32.98 -8.49 13.16
N MET A 602 -33.45 -7.26 12.94
CA MET A 602 -34.88 -6.93 12.91
C MET A 602 -35.58 -7.65 11.77
N GLY A 603 -34.98 -7.65 10.58
CA GLY A 603 -35.46 -8.41 9.43
C GLY A 603 -35.60 -9.90 9.75
N ASN A 604 -34.59 -10.50 10.38
CA ASN A 604 -34.58 -11.91 10.80
C ASN A 604 -35.72 -12.19 11.79
N ALA A 605 -35.87 -11.38 12.83
CA ALA A 605 -36.92 -11.56 13.84
C ALA A 605 -38.33 -11.43 13.24
N LEU A 606 -38.54 -10.46 12.37
CA LEU A 606 -39.82 -10.24 11.69
C LEU A 606 -40.15 -11.36 10.69
N GLU A 607 -39.17 -11.86 9.96
CA GLU A 607 -39.35 -12.98 9.04
C GLU A 607 -39.80 -14.24 9.80
N GLN A 608 -39.11 -14.57 10.89
CA GLN A 608 -39.40 -15.76 11.70
C GLN A 608 -40.73 -15.66 12.47
N THR A 609 -41.23 -14.44 12.72
CA THR A 609 -42.57 -14.18 13.28
C THR A 609 -43.65 -14.02 12.21
N GLY A 610 -43.34 -14.27 10.93
CA GLY A 610 -44.31 -14.29 9.83
C GLY A 610 -44.58 -12.93 9.17
N GLN A 611 -43.90 -11.86 9.57
CA GLN A 611 -44.06 -10.50 9.05
C GLN A 611 -43.18 -10.22 7.81
N LYS A 612 -43.28 -11.07 6.78
CA LYS A 612 -42.41 -11.07 5.60
C LYS A 612 -42.27 -9.73 4.86
N LYS A 613 -43.35 -8.94 4.78
CA LYS A 613 -43.30 -7.63 4.11
C LYS A 613 -42.42 -6.64 4.87
N LYS A 614 -42.56 -6.58 6.20
CA LYS A 614 -41.73 -5.72 7.05
C LYS A 614 -40.28 -6.21 7.11
N SER A 615 -40.06 -7.53 7.09
CA SER A 615 -38.68 -8.04 7.05
C SER A 615 -37.94 -7.59 5.78
N LEU A 616 -38.62 -7.57 4.62
CA LEU A 616 -38.05 -7.05 3.38
C LEU A 616 -37.68 -5.55 3.47
N GLU A 617 -38.49 -4.74 4.14
CA GLU A 617 -38.20 -3.31 4.38
C GLU A 617 -36.89 -3.14 5.17
N TYR A 618 -36.70 -3.92 6.24
CA TYR A 618 -35.48 -3.90 7.06
C TYR A 618 -34.25 -4.49 6.35
N TYR A 619 -34.40 -5.60 5.61
CA TYR A 619 -33.29 -6.13 4.81
C TYR A 619 -32.84 -5.14 3.73
N SER A 620 -33.79 -4.47 3.08
CA SER A 620 -33.47 -3.44 2.07
C SER A 620 -32.79 -2.22 2.71
N ALA A 621 -33.22 -1.81 3.91
CA ALA A 621 -32.55 -0.75 4.66
C ALA A 621 -31.11 -1.12 5.05
N SER A 622 -30.90 -2.35 5.56
CA SER A 622 -29.58 -2.88 5.87
C SER A 622 -28.67 -2.91 4.63
N LEU A 623 -29.18 -3.33 3.47
CA LEU A 623 -28.41 -3.40 2.23
C LEU A 623 -27.91 -2.03 1.75
N LYS A 624 -28.63 -0.94 2.04
CA LYS A 624 -28.18 0.42 1.69
C LYS A 624 -26.91 0.86 2.45
N HIS A 625 -26.67 0.26 3.61
CA HIS A 625 -25.50 0.48 4.46
C HIS A 625 -24.44 -0.63 4.32
N ASN A 626 -24.82 -1.79 3.78
CA ASN A 626 -23.95 -2.94 3.52
C ASN A 626 -24.12 -3.45 2.07
N SER A 627 -23.90 -2.56 1.11
CA SER A 627 -24.21 -2.80 -0.32
C SER A 627 -23.46 -3.98 -0.95
N ALA A 628 -22.32 -4.36 -0.40
CA ALA A 628 -21.53 -5.49 -0.88
C ALA A 628 -22.07 -6.86 -0.41
N SER A 629 -23.10 -6.91 0.44
CA SER A 629 -23.61 -8.14 1.05
C SER A 629 -24.36 -9.06 0.08
N LYS A 630 -23.65 -10.09 -0.40
CA LYS A 630 -24.19 -11.12 -1.30
C LYS A 630 -25.29 -11.97 -0.64
N SER A 631 -25.12 -12.30 0.65
CA SER A 631 -26.11 -13.10 1.39
C SER A 631 -27.43 -12.35 1.54
N LEU A 632 -27.37 -11.05 1.85
CA LEU A 632 -28.54 -10.21 2.04
C LEU A 632 -29.29 -9.99 0.71
N ARG A 633 -28.57 -9.74 -0.39
CA ARG A 633 -29.16 -9.66 -1.74
C ARG A 633 -29.90 -10.95 -2.10
N LYS A 634 -29.24 -12.10 -1.95
CA LYS A 634 -29.87 -13.40 -2.20
C LYS A 634 -31.14 -13.58 -1.35
N LYS A 635 -31.07 -13.22 -0.06
CA LYS A 635 -32.19 -13.33 0.86
C LYS A 635 -33.37 -12.44 0.46
N ILE A 636 -33.11 -11.19 0.07
CA ILE A 636 -34.11 -10.27 -0.47
C ILE A 636 -34.75 -10.89 -1.72
N ASN A 637 -33.96 -11.42 -2.65
CA ASN A 637 -34.44 -11.99 -3.90
C ASN A 637 -35.31 -13.24 -3.68
N ASP A 638 -34.87 -14.14 -2.79
CA ASP A 638 -35.61 -15.36 -2.42
C ASP A 638 -36.97 -15.01 -1.77
N LEU A 639 -37.00 -13.98 -0.92
CA LEU A 639 -38.21 -13.53 -0.22
C LEU A 639 -39.15 -12.70 -1.09
N SER A 640 -38.61 -11.85 -1.96
CA SER A 640 -39.37 -11.01 -2.90
C SER A 640 -39.86 -11.80 -4.12
N LYS A 641 -39.26 -12.97 -4.39
CA LYS A 641 -39.44 -13.77 -5.61
C LYS A 641 -39.08 -12.96 -6.87
N GLU A 642 -37.95 -12.27 -6.80
CA GLU A 642 -37.48 -11.43 -7.90
C GLU A 642 -37.34 -12.21 -9.22
N LYS A 643 -37.64 -11.54 -10.34
CA LYS A 643 -37.60 -12.14 -11.66
C LYS A 643 -36.15 -12.30 -12.13
N ASP A 644 -35.82 -13.48 -12.66
CA ASP A 644 -34.52 -13.72 -13.29
C ASP A 644 -34.53 -13.18 -14.74
N TYR A 645 -34.05 -11.94 -14.91
CA TYR A 645 -34.02 -11.27 -16.20
C TYR A 645 -33.11 -11.97 -17.22
N PHE A 646 -32.11 -12.75 -16.78
CA PHE A 646 -31.17 -13.41 -17.70
C PHE A 646 -31.87 -14.47 -18.55
N LYS A 647 -32.82 -15.21 -17.98
CA LYS A 647 -33.64 -16.19 -18.72
C LYS A 647 -34.46 -15.58 -19.85
N GLN A 648 -34.83 -14.30 -19.73
CA GLN A 648 -35.55 -13.59 -20.79
C GLN A 648 -34.60 -13.11 -21.90
N LEU A 649 -33.32 -12.86 -21.58
CA LEU A 649 -32.37 -12.19 -22.46
C LEU A 649 -31.38 -13.13 -23.14
N GLU A 650 -31.15 -14.31 -22.57
CA GLU A 650 -30.27 -15.34 -23.10
C GLU A 650 -30.85 -16.03 -24.34
N VAL A 651 -30.01 -16.79 -25.04
CA VAL A 651 -30.48 -17.67 -26.12
C VAL A 651 -31.24 -18.85 -25.53
N SER A 652 -32.56 -18.90 -25.74
CA SER A 652 -33.45 -19.88 -25.09
C SER A 652 -33.27 -21.33 -25.55
N ASP A 653 -32.79 -21.55 -26.77
CA ASP A 653 -32.47 -22.89 -27.33
C ASP A 653 -31.04 -22.90 -27.90
N VAL A 654 -30.06 -23.10 -27.02
CA VAL A 654 -28.63 -23.12 -27.40
C VAL A 654 -28.31 -24.24 -28.38
N TYR A 655 -28.85 -25.45 -28.16
CA TYR A 655 -28.54 -26.59 -29.04
C TYR A 655 -29.19 -26.44 -30.42
N GLY A 656 -30.42 -25.92 -30.50
CA GLY A 656 -31.03 -25.53 -31.77
C GLY A 656 -30.25 -24.42 -32.48
N TYR A 657 -29.72 -23.45 -31.73
CA TYR A 657 -28.83 -22.41 -32.28
C TYR A 657 -27.54 -23.01 -32.84
N ILE A 658 -26.88 -23.94 -32.13
CA ILE A 658 -25.69 -24.66 -32.61
C ILE A 658 -26.01 -25.42 -33.89
N ALA A 659 -27.08 -26.21 -33.90
CA ALA A 659 -27.48 -27.01 -35.05
C ALA A 659 -27.75 -26.16 -36.30
N LYS A 660 -28.32 -24.96 -36.12
CA LYS A 660 -28.59 -24.01 -37.21
C LYS A 660 -27.33 -23.31 -37.75
N ASN A 661 -26.33 -23.09 -36.89
CA ASN A 661 -25.20 -22.21 -37.23
C ASN A 661 -23.87 -22.92 -37.49
N ARG A 662 -23.72 -24.19 -37.10
CA ARG A 662 -22.52 -24.99 -37.39
C ARG A 662 -22.39 -25.30 -38.89
N ASN A 663 -21.18 -25.66 -39.33
CA ASN A 663 -20.85 -26.11 -40.69
C ASN A 663 -21.16 -25.09 -41.80
N LYS A 664 -21.04 -23.78 -41.53
CA LYS A 664 -21.20 -22.74 -42.56
C LYS A 664 -20.00 -22.60 -43.52
N GLY A 665 -18.92 -23.36 -43.29
CA GLY A 665 -17.77 -23.42 -44.21
C GLY A 665 -16.91 -22.15 -44.19
N VAL A 666 -16.85 -21.43 -43.07
CA VAL A 666 -16.00 -20.25 -42.92
C VAL A 666 -14.61 -20.70 -42.47
N GLU A 667 -13.64 -20.67 -43.38
CA GLU A 667 -12.24 -20.95 -43.07
C GLU A 667 -11.54 -19.71 -42.49
N ASN A 668 -10.58 -19.94 -41.60
CA ASN A 668 -9.69 -18.92 -41.06
C ASN A 668 -8.33 -19.54 -40.72
N ASN A 669 -7.34 -18.71 -40.42
CA ASN A 669 -5.95 -19.15 -40.21
C ASN A 669 -5.70 -19.86 -38.87
N TYR A 670 -6.67 -19.86 -37.96
CA TYR A 670 -6.52 -20.27 -36.56
C TYR A 670 -7.35 -21.50 -36.16
N GLY A 671 -8.24 -21.97 -37.03
CA GLY A 671 -8.84 -23.30 -36.91
C GLY A 671 -10.08 -23.43 -36.02
N TYR A 672 -10.72 -22.32 -35.65
CA TYR A 672 -12.03 -22.31 -35.00
C TYR A 672 -12.82 -21.02 -35.27
N ASN A 673 -14.15 -21.09 -35.16
CA ASN A 673 -15.06 -19.96 -35.35
C ASN A 673 -15.94 -19.75 -34.11
N TYR A 674 -16.25 -18.50 -33.78
CA TYR A 674 -17.29 -18.22 -32.81
C TYR A 674 -18.66 -18.34 -33.49
N LEU A 675 -19.54 -19.16 -32.93
CA LEU A 675 -20.96 -19.17 -33.31
C LEU A 675 -21.74 -18.16 -32.46
N LEU A 676 -21.34 -17.96 -31.21
CA LEU A 676 -21.90 -16.97 -30.31
C LEU A 676 -20.86 -16.55 -29.28
N ASP A 677 -20.69 -15.24 -29.15
CA ASP A 677 -20.09 -14.59 -27.98
C ASP A 677 -21.15 -13.66 -27.37
N GLN A 678 -21.63 -14.00 -26.17
CA GLN A 678 -22.68 -13.25 -25.50
C GLN A 678 -22.28 -12.87 -24.08
N SER A 679 -22.45 -11.59 -23.77
CA SER A 679 -22.31 -11.03 -22.43
C SER A 679 -23.63 -10.39 -21.99
N ILE A 680 -24.15 -10.77 -20.82
CA ILE A 680 -25.34 -10.16 -20.19
C ILE A 680 -24.95 -9.69 -18.79
N ILE A 681 -25.14 -8.40 -18.51
CA ILE A 681 -24.74 -7.76 -17.24
C ILE A 681 -25.94 -7.04 -16.65
N GLN A 682 -26.20 -7.21 -15.34
CA GLN A 682 -27.20 -6.46 -14.58
C GLN A 682 -26.50 -5.66 -13.47
N LEU A 683 -26.61 -4.34 -13.52
CA LEU A 683 -26.10 -3.44 -12.49
C LEU A 683 -27.14 -3.25 -11.38
N TYR A 684 -26.71 -3.22 -10.12
CA TYR A 684 -27.60 -2.96 -8.99
C TYR A 684 -27.60 -1.47 -8.59
N GLU A 685 -28.70 -1.01 -7.99
CA GLU A 685 -28.85 0.38 -7.52
C GLU A 685 -27.89 0.69 -6.37
N GLU A 686 -27.71 -0.25 -5.43
CA GLU A 686 -26.80 -0.06 -4.30
C GLU A 686 -25.33 -0.30 -4.66
N GLY A 687 -25.02 -0.70 -5.90
CA GLY A 687 -23.65 -0.98 -6.38
C GLY A 687 -23.37 -2.47 -6.62
N GLY A 688 -22.32 -2.75 -7.40
CA GLY A 688 -22.01 -4.09 -7.89
C GLY A 688 -22.86 -4.55 -9.08
N ASN A 689 -22.58 -5.78 -9.56
CA ASN A 689 -23.27 -6.38 -10.70
C ASN A 689 -23.36 -7.90 -10.61
N LYS A 690 -24.32 -8.45 -11.35
CA LYS A 690 -24.36 -9.86 -11.77
C LYS A 690 -24.10 -9.91 -13.27
N SER A 691 -23.32 -10.88 -13.73
CA SER A 691 -23.08 -11.09 -15.16
C SER A 691 -23.17 -12.56 -15.55
N LYS A 692 -23.53 -12.82 -16.81
CA LYS A 692 -23.55 -14.13 -17.45
C LYS A 692 -22.86 -14.03 -18.80
N TYR A 693 -22.00 -15.01 -19.08
CA TYR A 693 -21.27 -15.14 -20.33
C TYR A 693 -21.57 -16.49 -20.97
N THR A 694 -21.78 -16.49 -22.29
CA THR A 694 -22.02 -17.68 -23.10
C THR A 694 -21.10 -17.67 -24.31
N TYR A 695 -20.24 -18.69 -24.40
CA TYR A 695 -19.36 -18.92 -25.54
C TYR A 695 -19.75 -20.19 -26.27
N ILE A 696 -19.92 -20.09 -27.59
CA ILE A 696 -20.15 -21.23 -28.48
C ILE A 696 -19.11 -21.18 -29.59
N VAL A 697 -18.20 -22.16 -29.61
CA VAL A 697 -17.03 -22.17 -30.49
C VAL A 697 -16.97 -23.45 -31.31
N GLU A 698 -16.95 -23.34 -32.63
CA GLU A 698 -16.84 -24.48 -33.56
C GLU A 698 -15.39 -24.74 -33.95
N ILE A 699 -14.93 -25.98 -33.82
CA ILE A 699 -13.59 -26.40 -34.27
C ILE A 699 -13.60 -26.70 -35.77
N THR A 700 -12.73 -26.05 -36.53
CA THR A 700 -12.69 -26.17 -38.00
C THR A 700 -11.40 -26.79 -38.55
N SER A 701 -10.32 -26.88 -37.76
CA SER A 701 -9.08 -27.57 -38.16
C SER A 701 -8.31 -28.15 -36.97
N ASP A 702 -7.24 -28.90 -37.24
CA ASP A 702 -6.33 -29.42 -36.20
C ASP A 702 -5.71 -28.30 -35.34
N ASN A 703 -5.43 -27.13 -35.92
CA ASN A 703 -4.91 -25.98 -35.15
C ASN A 703 -5.87 -25.56 -34.02
N GLY A 704 -7.17 -25.49 -34.29
CA GLY A 704 -8.16 -25.17 -33.25
C GLY A 704 -8.29 -26.26 -32.19
N ILE A 705 -8.01 -27.53 -32.52
CA ILE A 705 -7.92 -28.59 -31.51
C ILE A 705 -6.76 -28.29 -30.56
N GLU A 706 -5.58 -27.99 -31.11
CA GLU A 706 -4.40 -27.70 -30.30
C GLU A 706 -4.59 -26.46 -29.42
N SER A 707 -5.26 -25.41 -29.95
CA SER A 707 -5.53 -24.18 -29.21
C SER A 707 -6.61 -24.31 -28.12
N LEU A 708 -7.60 -25.20 -28.27
CA LEU A 708 -8.79 -25.23 -27.40
C LEU A 708 -9.01 -26.55 -26.66
N LYS A 709 -8.14 -27.56 -26.81
CA LYS A 709 -8.23 -28.81 -26.02
C LYS A 709 -8.08 -28.56 -24.52
N GLU A 710 -7.33 -27.52 -24.15
CA GLU A 710 -7.12 -27.04 -22.79
C GLU A 710 -7.40 -25.54 -22.76
N LEU A 711 -8.32 -25.10 -21.90
CA LEU A 711 -8.77 -23.72 -21.81
C LEU A 711 -8.83 -23.28 -20.35
N ASP A 712 -8.16 -22.19 -20.00
CA ASP A 712 -8.41 -21.48 -18.75
C ASP A 712 -9.28 -20.25 -19.04
N LEU A 713 -10.44 -20.15 -18.37
CA LEU A 713 -11.30 -18.97 -18.47
C LEU A 713 -10.78 -17.76 -17.67
N GLY A 714 -9.69 -17.91 -16.90
CA GLY A 714 -9.09 -16.83 -16.13
C GLY A 714 -9.99 -16.29 -15.00
N LEU A 715 -11.01 -17.05 -14.60
CA LEU A 715 -12.01 -16.59 -13.64
C LEU A 715 -11.47 -16.63 -12.21
N SER A 716 -11.61 -15.51 -11.51
CA SER A 716 -11.30 -15.37 -10.08
C SER A 716 -12.51 -14.82 -9.32
N GLY A 717 -12.47 -14.91 -7.98
CA GLY A 717 -13.57 -14.44 -7.13
C GLY A 717 -14.79 -15.37 -7.14
N THR A 718 -16.00 -14.79 -7.11
CA THR A 718 -17.26 -15.55 -7.03
C THR A 718 -17.84 -15.77 -8.43
N TYR A 719 -17.66 -16.97 -8.95
CA TYR A 719 -18.22 -17.41 -10.23
C TYR A 719 -18.84 -18.80 -10.13
N SER A 720 -19.70 -19.13 -11.10
CA SER A 720 -20.26 -20.47 -11.27
C SER A 720 -20.34 -20.82 -12.76
N ILE A 721 -19.66 -21.88 -13.16
CA ILE A 721 -19.74 -22.43 -14.53
C ILE A 721 -20.90 -23.43 -14.57
N SER A 722 -21.97 -23.07 -15.26
CA SER A 722 -23.19 -23.89 -15.41
C SER A 722 -23.10 -24.85 -16.59
N LYS A 723 -22.32 -24.51 -17.63
CA LYS A 723 -22.05 -25.36 -18.79
C LYS A 723 -20.57 -25.32 -19.20
N SER A 724 -20.04 -26.49 -19.54
CA SER A 724 -18.69 -26.68 -20.09
C SER A 724 -18.64 -28.05 -20.78
N GLU A 725 -19.01 -28.11 -22.05
CA GLU A 725 -19.23 -29.37 -22.77
C GLU A 725 -18.92 -29.26 -24.27
N LEU A 726 -18.65 -30.41 -24.90
CA LEU A 726 -18.60 -30.56 -26.35
C LEU A 726 -19.96 -31.01 -26.88
N VAL A 727 -20.43 -30.37 -27.95
CA VAL A 727 -21.60 -30.75 -28.72
C VAL A 727 -21.13 -31.39 -30.03
N LYS A 728 -21.28 -32.71 -30.12
CA LYS A 728 -20.88 -33.51 -31.28
C LYS A 728 -21.81 -33.28 -32.48
N PRO A 729 -21.41 -33.64 -33.71
CA PRO A 729 -22.26 -33.54 -34.90
C PRO A 729 -23.60 -34.29 -34.81
N ASP A 730 -23.66 -35.37 -34.04
CA ASP A 730 -24.87 -36.16 -33.78
C ASP A 730 -25.73 -35.62 -32.61
N ASN A 731 -25.42 -34.42 -32.12
CA ASN A 731 -26.00 -33.76 -30.94
C ASN A 731 -25.74 -34.46 -29.60
N SER A 732 -24.88 -35.48 -29.54
CA SER A 732 -24.42 -35.99 -28.25
C SER A 732 -23.53 -34.97 -27.55
N VAL A 733 -23.60 -34.93 -26.21
CA VAL A 733 -22.81 -34.00 -25.38
C VAL A 733 -21.75 -34.74 -24.59
N VAL A 734 -20.54 -34.19 -24.55
CA VAL A 734 -19.41 -34.71 -23.76
C VAL A 734 -18.94 -33.62 -22.80
N PRO A 735 -19.16 -33.76 -21.48
CA PRO A 735 -18.69 -32.77 -20.51
C PRO A 735 -17.16 -32.63 -20.49
N ALA A 736 -16.67 -31.41 -20.29
CA ALA A 736 -15.26 -31.14 -20.03
C ALA A 736 -14.84 -31.64 -18.64
N SER A 737 -13.58 -32.04 -18.50
CA SER A 737 -12.96 -32.17 -17.17
C SER A 737 -12.65 -30.77 -16.65
N LYS A 738 -12.99 -30.48 -15.39
CA LYS A 738 -12.85 -29.13 -14.82
C LYS A 738 -12.11 -29.12 -13.49
N SER A 739 -11.20 -28.16 -13.33
CA SER A 739 -10.60 -27.77 -12.06
C SER A 739 -10.57 -26.25 -11.94
N GLY A 740 -11.48 -25.66 -11.14
CA GLY A 740 -11.67 -24.21 -11.10
C GLY A 740 -12.17 -23.66 -12.45
N SER A 741 -11.43 -22.71 -13.02
CA SER A 741 -11.65 -22.13 -14.35
C SER A 741 -10.94 -22.89 -15.48
N ASN A 742 -10.12 -23.89 -15.15
CA ASN A 742 -9.42 -24.73 -16.14
C ASN A 742 -10.33 -25.86 -16.64
N LEU A 743 -10.44 -25.97 -17.96
CA LEU A 743 -11.27 -26.90 -18.70
C LEU A 743 -10.41 -27.75 -19.64
N VAL A 744 -10.65 -29.06 -19.65
CA VAL A 744 -10.00 -30.00 -20.58
C VAL A 744 -11.07 -30.74 -21.38
N PHE A 745 -11.03 -30.57 -22.69
CA PHE A 745 -11.98 -31.15 -23.64
C PHE A 745 -11.44 -32.44 -24.24
N ASN A 746 -11.79 -33.56 -23.62
CA ASN A 746 -11.32 -34.88 -24.04
C ASN A 746 -11.89 -35.27 -25.42
N ASN A 747 -11.02 -35.79 -26.30
CA ASN A 747 -11.40 -36.29 -27.63
C ASN A 747 -12.12 -35.21 -28.48
N LEU A 748 -11.58 -33.99 -28.44
CA LEU A 748 -11.96 -32.87 -29.31
C LEU A 748 -11.60 -33.19 -30.76
N LYS A 749 -12.53 -32.95 -31.70
CA LYS A 749 -12.37 -33.22 -33.13
C LYS A 749 -12.87 -32.06 -33.98
N ILE A 750 -12.40 -32.00 -35.21
CA ILE A 750 -12.94 -31.10 -36.24
C ILE A 750 -14.44 -31.33 -36.37
N GLY A 751 -15.21 -30.23 -36.38
CA GLY A 751 -16.65 -30.21 -36.42
C GLY A 751 -17.32 -30.25 -35.03
N ASP A 752 -16.61 -30.50 -33.94
CA ASP A 752 -17.16 -30.38 -32.58
C ASP A 752 -17.39 -28.90 -32.23
N VAL A 753 -18.36 -28.65 -31.34
CA VAL A 753 -18.65 -27.30 -30.82
C VAL A 753 -18.46 -27.29 -29.31
N ILE A 754 -17.64 -26.38 -28.79
CA ILE A 754 -17.50 -26.09 -27.37
C ILE A 754 -18.65 -25.17 -26.94
N HIS A 755 -19.39 -25.54 -25.91
CA HIS A 755 -20.40 -24.70 -25.25
C HIS A 755 -20.01 -24.46 -23.79
N ILE A 756 -19.85 -23.18 -23.43
CA ILE A 756 -19.52 -22.73 -22.09
C ILE A 756 -20.52 -21.67 -21.64
N ASP A 757 -21.11 -21.85 -20.47
CA ASP A 757 -21.89 -20.83 -19.75
C ASP A 757 -21.31 -20.64 -18.35
N TYR A 758 -21.12 -19.39 -17.94
CA TYR A 758 -20.79 -19.07 -16.54
C TYR A 758 -21.41 -17.75 -16.09
N GLU A 759 -21.62 -17.64 -14.78
CA GLU A 759 -22.09 -16.44 -14.12
C GLU A 759 -21.03 -15.91 -13.15
N MET A 760 -21.00 -14.59 -12.97
CA MET A 760 -20.15 -13.90 -12.01
C MET A 760 -20.98 -12.93 -11.17
N ASN A 761 -20.60 -12.76 -9.90
CA ASN A 761 -21.18 -11.74 -9.03
C ASN A 761 -20.08 -10.88 -8.42
N GLN A 762 -20.11 -9.59 -8.75
CA GLN A 762 -19.13 -8.60 -8.31
C GLN A 762 -19.79 -7.61 -7.35
N SER A 763 -19.12 -7.37 -6.24
CA SER A 763 -19.41 -6.27 -5.33
C SER A 763 -18.08 -5.63 -4.95
N SER A 764 -18.09 -4.31 -4.79
CA SER A 764 -16.93 -3.49 -4.43
C SER A 764 -17.32 -2.52 -3.31
N SER A 765 -16.32 -1.82 -2.79
CA SER A 765 -16.45 -0.76 -1.78
C SER A 765 -15.58 0.43 -2.15
N GLY A 766 -15.72 1.55 -1.43
CA GLY A 766 -14.99 2.78 -1.69
C GLY A 766 -15.64 3.67 -2.75
N ARG A 767 -14.92 4.72 -3.17
CA ARG A 767 -15.48 5.84 -3.95
C ARG A 767 -16.26 5.45 -5.20
N PHE A 768 -15.83 4.39 -5.89
CA PHE A 768 -16.42 3.91 -7.14
C PHE A 768 -17.24 2.61 -6.97
N TYR A 769 -17.73 2.31 -5.75
CA TYR A 769 -18.50 1.08 -5.47
C TYR A 769 -19.80 0.94 -6.28
N LYS A 770 -20.38 2.08 -6.67
CA LYS A 770 -21.55 2.17 -7.52
C LYS A 770 -21.18 2.24 -8.99
N ASP A 771 -19.93 2.38 -9.34
CA ASP A 771 -19.53 2.54 -10.72
C ASP A 771 -19.26 1.22 -11.42
N TYR A 772 -19.48 1.22 -12.73
CA TYR A 772 -19.19 0.11 -13.61
C TYR A 772 -18.35 0.59 -14.77
N VAL A 773 -17.19 -0.03 -14.94
CA VAL A 773 -16.27 0.24 -16.03
C VAL A 773 -15.87 -1.08 -16.67
N ASN A 774 -15.99 -1.17 -17.99
CA ASN A 774 -15.60 -2.35 -18.75
C ASN A 774 -15.41 -2.02 -20.23
N TYR A 775 -14.81 -2.93 -20.99
CA TYR A 775 -14.75 -2.87 -22.44
C TYR A 775 -15.09 -4.22 -23.07
N PHE A 776 -15.65 -4.19 -24.27
CA PHE A 776 -16.06 -5.37 -25.01
C PHE A 776 -15.60 -5.28 -26.46
N GLN A 777 -14.72 -6.18 -26.85
CA GLN A 777 -14.22 -6.29 -28.21
C GLN A 777 -15.23 -7.10 -29.06
N PHE A 778 -15.66 -6.56 -30.20
CA PHE A 778 -16.61 -7.22 -31.10
C PHE A 778 -15.92 -7.96 -32.24
N ASP A 779 -14.80 -7.43 -32.75
CA ASP A 779 -14.02 -8.10 -33.79
C ASP A 779 -12.98 -9.04 -33.20
N SER A 780 -12.58 -10.07 -33.93
CA SER A 780 -11.45 -10.93 -33.56
C SER A 780 -10.76 -11.44 -34.82
N PHE A 781 -9.58 -12.06 -34.69
CA PHE A 781 -8.94 -12.77 -35.81
C PHE A 781 -9.74 -14.00 -36.28
N HIS A 782 -10.77 -14.39 -35.52
CA HIS A 782 -11.68 -15.48 -35.83
C HIS A 782 -13.02 -14.91 -36.33
N PRO A 783 -13.60 -15.52 -37.37
CA PRO A 783 -14.97 -15.24 -37.75
C PRO A 783 -15.95 -15.48 -36.59
N SER A 784 -16.97 -14.62 -36.49
CA SER A 784 -18.05 -14.76 -35.51
C SER A 784 -19.40 -14.68 -36.19
N THR A 785 -20.28 -15.64 -35.95
CA THR A 785 -21.67 -15.55 -36.42
C THR A 785 -22.42 -14.43 -35.69
N LYS A 786 -22.17 -14.27 -34.38
CA LYS A 786 -22.87 -13.27 -33.57
C LYS A 786 -22.06 -12.93 -32.32
N THR A 787 -21.85 -11.63 -32.09
CA THR A 787 -21.31 -11.08 -30.85
C THR A 787 -22.32 -10.08 -30.29
N VAL A 788 -22.74 -10.26 -29.04
CA VAL A 788 -23.79 -9.43 -28.42
C VAL A 788 -23.48 -9.11 -26.96
N VAL A 789 -23.59 -7.83 -26.61
CA VAL A 789 -23.46 -7.33 -25.24
C VAL A 789 -24.79 -6.72 -24.81
N LYS A 790 -25.31 -7.16 -23.67
CA LYS A 790 -26.54 -6.64 -23.05
C LYS A 790 -26.25 -6.13 -21.64
N ILE A 791 -26.59 -4.89 -21.35
CA ILE A 791 -26.41 -4.30 -20.01
C ILE A 791 -27.75 -3.77 -19.50
N LEU A 792 -28.22 -4.32 -18.38
CA LEU A 792 -29.38 -3.82 -17.62
C LEU A 792 -28.90 -2.81 -16.59
N THR A 793 -29.37 -1.58 -16.74
CA THR A 793 -29.11 -0.47 -15.82
C THR A 793 -30.39 -0.09 -15.08
N PRO A 794 -30.34 0.23 -13.77
CA PRO A 794 -31.47 0.86 -13.10
C PRO A 794 -31.85 2.15 -13.85
N LYS A 795 -33.14 2.43 -13.99
CA LYS A 795 -33.64 3.56 -14.82
C LYS A 795 -33.01 4.94 -14.54
N GLU A 796 -32.60 5.19 -13.30
CA GLU A 796 -31.99 6.46 -12.88
C GLU A 796 -30.45 6.47 -13.04
N LYS A 797 -29.83 5.33 -13.39
CA LYS A 797 -28.38 5.20 -13.53
C LYS A 797 -27.95 5.53 -14.94
N GLN A 798 -27.17 6.60 -15.08
CA GLN A 798 -26.57 6.96 -16.36
C GLN A 798 -25.38 6.04 -16.67
N ILE A 799 -25.27 5.66 -17.94
CA ILE A 799 -24.17 4.87 -18.50
C ILE A 799 -23.66 5.59 -19.74
N ILE A 800 -22.34 5.72 -19.84
CA ILE A 800 -21.66 6.28 -21.00
C ILE A 800 -21.08 5.11 -21.78
N GLY A 801 -21.45 4.99 -23.06
CA GLY A 801 -20.94 3.98 -23.97
C GLY A 801 -20.35 4.61 -25.21
N GLU A 802 -19.13 4.23 -25.55
CA GLU A 802 -18.42 4.71 -26.73
C GLU A 802 -17.86 3.53 -27.52
N VAL A 803 -18.14 3.47 -28.82
CA VAL A 803 -17.59 2.46 -29.71
C VAL A 803 -16.45 3.08 -30.51
N VAL A 804 -15.27 2.47 -30.45
CA VAL A 804 -14.11 2.87 -31.26
C VAL A 804 -13.90 1.92 -32.44
N ASN A 805 -13.19 2.38 -33.47
CA ASN A 805 -12.78 1.60 -34.66
C ASN A 805 -13.92 1.04 -35.52
N GLY A 806 -15.11 1.64 -35.46
CA GLY A 806 -16.22 1.35 -36.36
C GLY A 806 -17.56 1.52 -35.67
N ASP A 807 -18.62 1.03 -36.32
CA ASP A 807 -19.99 1.11 -35.81
C ASP A 807 -20.48 -0.25 -35.31
N VAL A 808 -21.27 -0.22 -34.24
CA VAL A 808 -21.98 -1.38 -33.67
C VAL A 808 -23.45 -1.00 -33.50
N GLU A 809 -24.36 -1.88 -33.91
CA GLU A 809 -25.80 -1.64 -33.77
C GLU A 809 -26.16 -1.53 -32.28
N TYR A 810 -26.81 -0.41 -31.90
CA TYR A 810 -27.21 -0.12 -30.53
C TYR A 810 -28.71 0.07 -30.42
N THR A 811 -29.34 -0.63 -29.48
CA THR A 811 -30.77 -0.51 -29.18
C THR A 811 -31.04 -0.49 -27.67
N THR A 812 -32.18 0.07 -27.27
CA THR A 812 -32.63 0.06 -25.87
C THR A 812 -34.05 -0.48 -25.74
N GLU A 813 -34.31 -1.21 -24.67
CA GLU A 813 -35.64 -1.67 -24.29
C GLU A 813 -35.87 -1.46 -22.79
N LYS A 814 -37.10 -1.11 -22.40
CA LYS A 814 -37.47 -0.99 -20.98
C LYS A 814 -37.95 -2.34 -20.47
N ILE A 815 -37.35 -2.84 -19.38
CA ILE A 815 -37.73 -4.08 -18.71
C ILE A 815 -37.97 -3.78 -17.24
N ASP A 816 -39.24 -3.74 -16.83
CA ASP A 816 -39.64 -3.41 -15.46
C ASP A 816 -39.01 -2.08 -14.98
N ASP A 817 -38.14 -2.10 -13.96
CA ASP A 817 -37.42 -0.92 -13.43
C ASP A 817 -36.03 -0.69 -14.06
N PHE A 818 -35.67 -1.46 -15.09
CA PHE A 818 -34.39 -1.40 -15.79
C PHE A 818 -34.53 -0.88 -17.22
N ILE A 819 -33.43 -0.35 -17.75
CA ILE A 819 -33.19 -0.13 -19.18
C ILE A 819 -32.16 -1.17 -19.64
N CYS A 820 -32.51 -1.98 -20.63
CA CYS A 820 -31.61 -2.95 -21.25
C CYS A 820 -31.00 -2.31 -22.50
N HIS A 821 -29.69 -2.14 -22.47
CA HIS A 821 -28.86 -1.62 -23.55
C HIS A 821 -28.26 -2.80 -24.32
N THR A 822 -28.50 -2.90 -25.62
CA THR A 822 -28.00 -4.00 -26.46
C THR A 822 -27.10 -3.47 -27.56
N TRP A 823 -25.87 -3.99 -27.61
CA TRP A 823 -24.92 -3.82 -28.71
C TRP A 823 -24.73 -5.15 -29.44
N ASN A 824 -24.88 -5.16 -30.76
CA ASN A 824 -24.92 -6.39 -31.54
C ASN A 824 -24.16 -6.26 -32.86
N VAL A 825 -23.42 -7.31 -33.21
CA VAL A 825 -22.81 -7.49 -34.52
C VAL A 825 -23.03 -8.92 -34.98
N GLU A 826 -23.45 -9.10 -36.24
CA GLU A 826 -23.64 -10.41 -36.86
C GLU A 826 -22.72 -10.61 -38.06
N ASN A 827 -22.37 -11.87 -38.34
CA ASN A 827 -21.58 -12.31 -39.49
C ASN A 827 -20.24 -11.57 -39.67
N ILE A 828 -19.45 -11.55 -38.60
CA ILE A 828 -18.10 -10.98 -38.56
C ILE A 828 -17.15 -11.90 -39.32
N SER A 829 -16.47 -11.37 -40.34
CA SER A 829 -15.59 -12.16 -41.21
C SER A 829 -14.24 -12.52 -40.58
N GLY A 830 -13.89 -11.89 -39.46
CA GLY A 830 -12.57 -11.96 -38.83
C GLY A 830 -11.63 -10.86 -39.35
N LEU A 831 -10.71 -10.41 -38.48
CA LEU A 831 -9.60 -9.55 -38.85
C LEU A 831 -8.65 -10.28 -39.81
N LYS A 832 -7.89 -9.51 -40.61
CA LYS A 832 -6.81 -10.08 -41.42
C LYS A 832 -5.75 -10.71 -40.51
N ALA A 833 -4.97 -11.64 -41.06
CA ALA A 833 -3.90 -12.31 -40.32
C ALA A 833 -3.00 -11.28 -39.62
N GLU A 834 -2.55 -11.61 -38.42
CA GLU A 834 -1.64 -10.75 -37.67
C GLU A 834 -0.35 -10.49 -38.48
N GLU A 835 0.03 -9.22 -38.60
CA GLU A 835 1.22 -8.77 -39.32
C GLU A 835 2.25 -8.23 -38.31
N ASN A 836 3.55 -8.44 -38.57
CA ASN A 836 4.61 -7.94 -37.69
C ASN A 836 4.47 -6.44 -37.40
N TYR A 837 4.55 -6.05 -36.13
CA TYR A 837 4.46 -4.64 -35.70
C TYR A 837 3.13 -3.94 -36.04
N MET A 838 2.03 -4.69 -36.25
CA MET A 838 0.71 -4.07 -36.33
C MET A 838 0.30 -3.42 -34.99
N PRO A 839 -0.60 -2.43 -34.98
CA PRO A 839 -1.12 -1.88 -33.73
C PRO A 839 -1.85 -2.91 -32.88
N SER A 840 -1.96 -2.60 -31.58
CA SER A 840 -2.80 -3.35 -30.63
C SER A 840 -4.22 -3.54 -31.19
N THR A 841 -4.88 -4.65 -30.84
CA THR A 841 -6.26 -4.92 -31.28
C THR A 841 -7.21 -3.81 -30.89
N SER A 842 -6.97 -3.11 -29.78
CA SER A 842 -7.77 -1.95 -29.35
C SER A 842 -7.75 -0.77 -30.31
N ASP A 843 -6.79 -0.68 -31.22
CA ASP A 843 -6.70 0.37 -32.26
C ASP A 843 -7.32 -0.04 -33.60
N VAL A 844 -7.59 -1.33 -33.81
CA VAL A 844 -8.03 -1.87 -35.11
C VAL A 844 -9.35 -2.68 -35.04
N SER A 845 -9.80 -3.05 -33.84
CA SER A 845 -11.03 -3.82 -33.61
C SER A 845 -12.14 -2.94 -33.05
N ARG A 846 -13.38 -3.15 -33.51
CA ARG A 846 -14.55 -2.49 -32.93
C ARG A 846 -14.66 -2.85 -31.46
N THR A 847 -14.54 -1.86 -30.59
CA THR A 847 -14.51 -2.06 -29.14
C THR A 847 -15.47 -1.08 -28.49
N LEU A 848 -16.38 -1.60 -27.67
CA LEU A 848 -17.27 -0.81 -26.84
C LEU A 848 -16.61 -0.55 -25.49
N HIS A 849 -16.37 0.71 -25.15
CA HIS A 849 -16.01 1.15 -23.81
C HIS A 849 -17.27 1.56 -23.06
N ILE A 850 -17.38 1.13 -21.82
CA ILE A 850 -18.46 1.46 -20.90
C ILE A 850 -17.87 2.09 -19.65
N SER A 851 -18.44 3.21 -19.22
CA SER A 851 -18.15 3.80 -17.91
C SER A 851 -19.41 4.46 -17.32
N THR A 852 -19.53 4.41 -16.00
CA THR A 852 -20.46 5.25 -15.23
C THR A 852 -19.75 6.34 -14.43
N ILE A 853 -18.42 6.38 -14.47
CA ILE A 853 -17.63 7.44 -13.82
C ILE A 853 -17.81 8.72 -14.62
N GLY A 854 -18.15 9.82 -13.94
CA GLY A 854 -18.52 11.08 -14.56
C GLY A 854 -17.38 11.77 -15.30
N SER A 855 -16.15 11.69 -14.77
CA SER A 855 -14.99 12.39 -15.34
C SER A 855 -13.66 11.75 -14.98
N TRP A 856 -12.62 12.08 -15.74
CA TRP A 856 -11.22 11.78 -15.38
C TRP A 856 -10.78 12.50 -14.11
N ASP A 857 -11.36 13.66 -13.81
CA ASP A 857 -11.05 14.43 -12.60
C ASP A 857 -11.51 13.68 -11.35
N ASP A 858 -12.61 12.93 -11.42
CA ASP A 858 -13.04 12.07 -10.31
C ASP A 858 -11.98 11.02 -9.95
N ILE A 859 -11.32 10.45 -10.96
CA ILE A 859 -10.23 9.47 -10.80
C ILE A 859 -8.97 10.16 -10.27
N ALA A 860 -8.63 11.33 -10.80
CA ALA A 860 -7.46 12.09 -10.36
C ALA A 860 -7.58 12.51 -8.89
N ILE A 861 -8.75 13.03 -8.48
CA ILE A 861 -9.04 13.41 -7.10
C ILE A 861 -9.06 12.16 -6.21
N TRP A 862 -9.71 11.08 -6.64
CA TRP A 862 -9.70 9.81 -5.92
C TRP A 862 -8.28 9.32 -5.65
N TYR A 863 -7.42 9.29 -6.67
CA TYR A 863 -6.05 8.82 -6.52
C TYR A 863 -5.22 9.79 -5.66
N SER A 864 -5.44 11.11 -5.78
CA SER A 864 -4.85 12.09 -4.87
C SER A 864 -5.23 11.84 -3.41
N ASP A 865 -6.49 11.52 -3.14
CA ASP A 865 -6.96 11.18 -1.78
C ASP A 865 -6.30 9.91 -1.24
N LEU A 866 -5.97 8.95 -2.12
CA LEU A 866 -5.21 7.74 -1.76
C LEU A 866 -3.74 8.02 -1.47
N VAL A 867 -3.10 8.91 -2.24
CA VAL A 867 -1.67 9.21 -2.16
C VAL A 867 -1.34 10.16 -1.00
N ARG A 868 -2.12 11.23 -0.82
CA ARG A 868 -1.85 12.30 0.16
C ARG A 868 -1.52 11.80 1.58
N PRO A 869 -2.23 10.82 2.16
CA PRO A 869 -1.96 10.32 3.51
C PRO A 869 -0.70 9.47 3.60
N GLN A 870 -0.13 9.05 2.46
CA GLN A 870 1.10 8.28 2.38
C GLN A 870 2.33 9.18 2.31
N LEU A 871 2.21 10.43 1.82
CA LEU A 871 3.31 11.40 1.68
C LEU A 871 3.74 12.03 3.03
N LEU A 872 3.87 11.21 4.07
CA LEU A 872 4.26 11.65 5.41
C LEU A 872 5.78 11.82 5.50
N VAL A 873 6.20 12.98 6.02
CA VAL A 873 7.60 13.27 6.36
C VAL A 873 7.81 12.92 7.83
N ASN A 874 8.45 11.78 8.10
CA ASN A 874 8.88 11.38 9.43
C ASN A 874 10.41 11.55 9.58
N SER A 875 10.96 11.14 10.72
CA SER A 875 12.40 11.25 10.99
C SER A 875 13.28 10.50 9.98
N ASP A 876 12.81 9.38 9.41
CA ASP A 876 13.56 8.59 8.42
C ASP A 876 13.66 9.35 7.08
N VAL A 877 12.56 10.02 6.67
CA VAL A 877 12.53 10.88 5.48
C VAL A 877 13.40 12.12 5.67
N GLU A 878 13.38 12.73 6.86
CA GLU A 878 14.27 13.85 7.17
C GLU A 878 15.74 13.47 7.15
N GLU A 879 16.10 12.29 7.63
CA GLU A 879 17.49 11.79 7.59
C GLU A 879 17.94 11.57 6.15
N ALA A 880 17.13 10.93 5.32
CA ALA A 880 17.39 10.81 3.89
C ALA A 880 17.54 12.18 3.21
N PHE A 881 16.68 13.15 3.54
CA PHE A 881 16.79 14.51 2.99
C PHE A 881 18.10 15.20 3.40
N LYS A 882 18.54 15.04 4.65
CA LYS A 882 19.83 15.57 5.15
C LYS A 882 21.03 14.87 4.51
N GLU A 883 20.91 13.59 4.18
CA GLU A 883 21.91 12.83 3.42
C GLU A 883 22.10 13.39 2.00
N ILE A 884 20.99 13.69 1.31
CA ILE A 884 21.00 14.26 -0.05
C ILE A 884 21.50 15.72 -0.04
N PHE A 885 21.12 16.50 0.97
CA PHE A 885 21.38 17.93 1.07
C PHE A 885 22.09 18.33 2.39
N PRO A 886 23.34 17.90 2.62
CA PRO A 886 24.04 18.15 3.89
C PRO A 886 24.30 19.64 4.16
N GLU A 887 24.41 20.46 3.11
CA GLU A 887 24.57 21.92 3.20
C GLU A 887 23.25 22.70 3.01
N GLY A 888 22.12 22.00 2.95
CA GLY A 888 20.82 22.55 2.58
C GLY A 888 20.65 22.81 1.07
N THR A 889 19.47 23.30 0.68
CA THR A 889 19.07 23.43 -0.74
C THR A 889 19.23 24.84 -1.32
N ALA A 890 19.50 25.85 -0.48
CA ALA A 890 19.43 27.26 -0.87
C ALA A 890 20.44 27.71 -1.95
N LYS A 891 21.56 26.98 -2.12
CA LYS A 891 22.63 27.30 -3.09
C LYS A 891 22.55 26.51 -4.39
N LEU A 892 21.58 25.60 -4.52
CA LEU A 892 21.43 24.71 -5.67
C LEU A 892 20.38 25.27 -6.63
N ASN A 893 20.59 25.11 -7.94
CA ASN A 893 19.54 25.39 -8.92
C ASN A 893 18.46 24.29 -8.89
N GLU A 894 17.36 24.46 -9.62
CA GLU A 894 16.26 23.48 -9.60
C GLU A 894 16.67 22.12 -10.20
N ASP A 895 17.50 22.12 -11.23
CA ASP A 895 18.01 20.92 -11.89
C ASP A 895 18.93 20.10 -10.98
N ASP A 896 19.89 20.76 -10.32
CA ASP A 896 20.81 20.13 -9.34
C ASP A 896 20.04 19.43 -8.21
N LYS A 897 18.93 20.03 -7.76
CA LYS A 897 18.07 19.45 -6.73
C LYS A 897 17.35 18.22 -7.27
N ALA A 898 16.77 18.32 -8.47
CA ALA A 898 16.03 17.25 -9.11
C ALA A 898 16.93 16.04 -9.44
N GLU A 899 18.13 16.29 -9.94
CA GLU A 899 19.15 15.30 -10.28
C GLU A 899 19.67 14.56 -9.03
N ARG A 900 19.98 15.28 -7.94
CA ARG A 900 20.46 14.65 -6.70
C ARG A 900 19.43 13.69 -6.10
N ILE A 901 18.15 14.07 -6.13
CA ILE A 901 17.06 13.22 -5.63
C ILE A 901 16.88 12.01 -6.57
N TYR A 902 16.97 12.21 -7.89
CA TYR A 902 16.89 11.13 -8.87
C TYR A 902 17.96 10.07 -8.60
N PHE A 903 19.23 10.49 -8.52
CA PHE A 903 20.33 9.54 -8.27
C PHE A 903 20.31 8.94 -6.87
N TYR A 904 19.81 9.65 -5.85
CA TYR A 904 19.59 9.03 -4.54
C TYR A 904 18.68 7.80 -4.65
N ILE A 905 17.61 7.88 -5.43
CA ILE A 905 16.69 6.76 -5.64
C ILE A 905 17.36 5.68 -6.51
N MET A 906 17.98 6.05 -7.64
CA MET A 906 18.58 5.07 -8.56
C MET A 906 19.78 4.30 -7.93
N GLU A 907 20.53 4.93 -7.03
CA GLU A 907 21.74 4.36 -6.41
C GLU A 907 21.43 3.47 -5.20
N ASN A 908 20.34 3.74 -4.47
CA ASN A 908 20.11 3.14 -3.15
C ASN A 908 18.95 2.14 -3.09
N PHE A 909 18.10 2.07 -4.11
CA PHE A 909 16.84 1.32 -4.07
C PHE A 909 16.77 0.29 -5.19
N SER A 910 15.90 -0.71 -5.07
CA SER A 910 15.67 -1.71 -6.13
C SER A 910 14.18 -1.87 -6.42
N TYR A 911 13.85 -1.86 -7.71
CA TYR A 911 12.48 -2.05 -8.16
C TYR A 911 11.97 -3.47 -7.85
N SER A 912 10.74 -3.57 -7.33
CA SER A 912 10.10 -4.84 -7.02
C SER A 912 8.58 -4.72 -7.14
N HIS A 913 8.01 -5.32 -8.18
CA HIS A 913 6.57 -5.42 -8.39
C HIS A 913 6.05 -6.78 -7.93
N VAL A 914 5.50 -6.82 -6.71
CA VAL A 914 4.97 -8.05 -6.08
C VAL A 914 3.53 -7.83 -5.65
N SER A 915 2.59 -8.45 -6.37
CA SER A 915 1.15 -8.21 -6.25
C SER A 915 0.54 -8.49 -4.86
N PHE A 916 1.17 -9.31 -4.01
CA PHE A 916 0.67 -9.58 -2.65
C PHE A 916 1.18 -8.59 -1.59
N MET A 917 2.22 -7.81 -1.88
CA MET A 917 2.86 -6.93 -0.89
C MET A 917 2.18 -5.56 -0.74
N GLN A 918 1.27 -5.20 -1.64
CA GLN A 918 0.64 -3.87 -1.72
C GLN A 918 -0.77 -3.96 -2.30
N SER A 919 -1.60 -2.95 -2.04
CA SER A 919 -2.77 -2.70 -2.88
C SER A 919 -2.31 -2.19 -4.26
N GLY A 920 -3.03 -2.52 -5.33
CA GLY A 920 -2.66 -2.11 -6.70
C GLY A 920 -2.49 -0.59 -6.88
N TYR A 921 -3.19 0.24 -6.10
CA TYR A 921 -3.26 1.69 -6.30
C TYR A 921 -2.47 2.51 -5.26
N VAL A 922 -2.35 2.07 -4.01
CA VAL A 922 -1.84 2.90 -2.91
C VAL A 922 -0.31 2.77 -2.80
N PRO A 923 0.47 3.86 -2.89
CA PRO A 923 1.91 3.81 -2.66
C PRO A 923 2.22 3.56 -1.18
N LYS A 924 3.38 2.98 -0.89
CA LYS A 924 3.94 2.94 0.45
C LYS A 924 4.32 4.35 0.91
N GLU A 925 4.28 4.56 2.22
CA GLU A 925 4.88 5.74 2.84
C GLU A 925 6.39 5.83 2.48
N PRO A 926 6.92 7.02 2.15
CA PRO A 926 8.33 7.20 1.80
C PRO A 926 9.32 6.61 2.80
N SER A 927 9.01 6.65 4.10
CA SER A 927 9.83 6.05 5.16
C SER A 927 9.97 4.53 5.04
N LYS A 928 8.89 3.83 4.62
CA LYS A 928 8.91 2.39 4.38
C LYS A 928 9.78 2.05 3.18
N THR A 929 9.68 2.83 2.11
CA THR A 929 10.53 2.69 0.91
C THR A 929 12.00 2.92 1.26
N ILE A 930 12.33 3.95 2.05
CA ILE A 930 13.69 4.25 2.54
C ILE A 930 14.29 3.09 3.36
N LYS A 931 13.49 2.49 4.25
CA LYS A 931 13.95 1.38 5.10
C LYS A 931 14.10 0.08 4.34
N SER A 932 13.10 -0.28 3.53
CA SER A 932 13.12 -1.54 2.76
C SER A 932 14.15 -1.52 1.64
N LYS A 933 14.50 -0.33 1.13
CA LYS A 933 15.24 -0.13 -0.12
C LYS A 933 14.57 -0.80 -1.34
N LEU A 934 13.26 -1.07 -1.23
CA LEU A 934 12.45 -1.78 -2.20
C LEU A 934 11.11 -1.08 -2.42
N GLY A 935 10.77 -0.82 -3.68
CA GLY A 935 9.51 -0.20 -4.08
C GLY A 935 9.14 -0.49 -5.54
N ASP A 936 7.92 -0.14 -5.91
CA ASP A 936 7.45 -0.14 -7.30
C ASP A 936 7.26 1.30 -7.84
N CYS A 937 6.61 1.45 -8.99
CA CYS A 937 6.53 2.71 -9.73
C CYS A 937 5.88 3.84 -8.90
N LYS A 938 4.80 3.52 -8.19
CA LYS A 938 4.09 4.45 -7.30
C LYS A 938 4.88 4.76 -6.02
N ASP A 939 5.58 3.78 -5.43
CA ASP A 939 6.42 3.99 -4.24
C ASP A 939 7.57 4.96 -4.52
N PHE A 940 8.26 4.77 -5.65
CA PHE A 940 9.39 5.63 -6.03
C PHE A 940 8.93 7.02 -6.45
N SER A 941 7.81 7.13 -7.16
CA SER A 941 7.20 8.41 -7.49
C SER A 941 6.76 9.18 -6.23
N ALA A 942 6.17 8.50 -5.24
CA ALA A 942 5.80 9.09 -3.96
C ALA A 942 7.03 9.57 -3.16
N LEU A 943 8.10 8.77 -3.10
CA LEU A 943 9.36 9.15 -2.45
C LEU A 943 10.01 10.36 -3.14
N TYR A 944 10.11 10.33 -4.48
CA TYR A 944 10.69 11.42 -5.26
C TYR A 944 9.92 12.72 -5.04
N VAL A 945 8.59 12.68 -5.20
CA VAL A 945 7.72 13.86 -5.02
C VAL A 945 7.85 14.42 -3.60
N THR A 946 7.90 13.57 -2.58
CA THR A 946 8.09 13.99 -1.18
C THR A 946 9.42 14.74 -1.01
N LEU A 947 10.53 14.16 -1.43
CA LEU A 947 11.86 14.77 -1.33
C LEU A 947 11.99 16.05 -2.17
N ALA A 948 11.40 16.06 -3.37
CA ALA A 948 11.40 17.22 -4.28
C ALA A 948 10.63 18.39 -3.67
N GLN A 949 9.46 18.14 -3.08
CA GLN A 949 8.69 19.17 -2.39
C GLN A 949 9.42 19.70 -1.14
N MET A 950 10.12 18.83 -0.39
CA MET A 950 11.01 19.27 0.71
C MET A 950 12.16 20.16 0.20
N ALA A 951 12.65 19.92 -1.02
CA ALA A 951 13.67 20.75 -1.66
C ALA A 951 13.13 22.06 -2.26
N GLY A 952 11.82 22.30 -2.18
CA GLY A 952 11.14 23.48 -2.72
C GLY A 952 10.80 23.37 -4.21
N LEU A 953 10.90 22.19 -4.82
CA LEU A 953 10.50 21.96 -6.20
C LEU A 953 8.99 21.73 -6.30
N LYS A 954 8.36 22.28 -7.34
CA LYS A 954 6.99 21.92 -7.68
C LYS A 954 7.01 20.56 -8.37
N SER A 955 6.29 19.58 -7.81
CA SER A 955 6.21 18.23 -8.36
C SER A 955 4.93 17.52 -7.96
N HIS A 956 4.52 16.56 -8.80
CA HIS A 956 3.37 15.68 -8.58
C HIS A 956 3.55 14.33 -9.28
N MET A 957 2.71 13.36 -8.91
CA MET A 957 2.68 12.04 -9.54
C MET A 957 1.84 12.09 -10.82
N VAL A 958 2.18 11.23 -11.78
CA VAL A 958 1.44 11.07 -13.05
C VAL A 958 1.13 9.59 -13.21
N LEU A 959 -0.14 9.25 -13.40
CA LEU A 959 -0.56 7.90 -13.80
C LEU A 959 -0.42 7.76 -15.31
N VAL A 960 0.07 6.61 -15.77
CA VAL A 960 0.37 6.36 -17.17
C VAL A 960 -0.21 5.02 -17.61
N LEU A 961 -0.81 5.00 -18.80
CA LEU A 961 -1.02 3.80 -19.60
C LEU A 961 -0.01 3.84 -20.73
N THR A 962 0.97 2.94 -20.69
CA THR A 962 2.09 2.88 -21.64
C THR A 962 1.62 2.70 -23.09
N SER A 963 2.40 3.19 -24.05
CA SER A 963 1.98 3.27 -25.46
C SER A 963 1.82 1.91 -26.16
N ASP A 964 2.46 0.85 -25.65
CA ASP A 964 2.32 -0.52 -26.13
C ASP A 964 0.92 -1.12 -25.92
N TYR A 965 0.09 -0.50 -25.07
CA TYR A 965 -1.31 -0.91 -24.90
C TYR A 965 -2.24 -0.39 -26.00
N GLY A 966 -1.78 0.48 -26.91
CA GLY A 966 -2.59 1.06 -27.99
C GLY A 966 -3.12 2.47 -27.68
N GLU A 967 -3.40 3.25 -28.73
CA GLU A 967 -3.82 4.64 -28.57
C GLU A 967 -5.27 4.80 -28.08
N ARG A 968 -6.14 3.82 -28.39
CA ARG A 968 -7.60 3.85 -28.15
C ARG A 968 -8.09 2.90 -27.06
N SER A 969 -7.18 2.29 -26.30
CA SER A 969 -7.52 1.37 -25.19
C SER A 969 -8.27 2.03 -24.04
N MET A 970 -8.25 3.35 -23.97
CA MET A 970 -8.79 4.12 -22.86
C MET A 970 -9.37 5.45 -23.37
N VAL A 971 -10.65 5.44 -23.75
CA VAL A 971 -11.38 6.62 -24.26
C VAL A 971 -12.40 7.20 -23.29
N LEU A 972 -12.90 6.38 -22.35
CA LEU A 972 -13.81 6.80 -21.28
C LEU A 972 -13.14 6.73 -19.90
N PRO A 973 -13.57 7.55 -18.92
CA PRO A 973 -13.04 7.53 -17.56
C PRO A 973 -12.97 6.12 -16.96
N ASN A 974 -11.76 5.64 -16.67
CA ASN A 974 -11.48 4.35 -16.04
C ASN A 974 -10.24 4.41 -15.13
N GLN A 975 -9.98 3.35 -14.37
CA GLN A 975 -8.85 3.29 -13.43
C GLN A 975 -7.65 2.49 -13.97
N ASP A 976 -7.67 2.08 -15.24
CA ASP A 976 -6.78 1.06 -15.81
C ASP A 976 -5.42 1.63 -16.29
N PHE A 977 -4.79 2.46 -15.46
CA PHE A 977 -3.40 2.89 -15.65
C PHE A 977 -2.45 1.78 -15.19
N ASN A 978 -1.40 1.49 -15.98
CA ASN A 978 -0.46 0.40 -15.71
C ASN A 978 0.88 0.86 -15.12
N HIS A 979 1.12 2.17 -15.05
CA HIS A 979 2.39 2.72 -14.59
C HIS A 979 2.23 4.07 -13.87
N CYS A 980 3.26 4.48 -13.12
CA CYS A 980 3.28 5.77 -12.42
C CYS A 980 4.69 6.38 -12.44
N ILE A 981 4.77 7.66 -12.81
CA ILE A 981 6.02 8.43 -12.90
C ILE A 981 5.92 9.74 -12.11
N ALA A 982 7.06 10.42 -11.93
CA ALA A 982 7.11 11.74 -11.33
C ALA A 982 7.21 12.84 -12.40
N LYS A 983 6.48 13.95 -12.18
CA LYS A 983 6.61 15.19 -12.95
C LYS A 983 7.13 16.28 -12.03
N VAL A 984 8.24 16.91 -12.41
CA VAL A 984 8.87 18.01 -11.69
C VAL A 984 9.00 19.21 -12.61
N PHE A 985 8.80 20.41 -12.08
CA PHE A 985 9.01 21.64 -12.85
C PHE A 985 10.40 22.18 -12.57
N ILE A 986 11.19 22.37 -13.63
CA ILE A 986 12.56 22.92 -13.60
C ILE A 986 12.55 24.18 -14.46
N ASP A 987 12.84 25.33 -13.84
CA ASP A 987 12.76 26.65 -14.44
C ASP A 987 11.38 26.93 -15.09
N GLY A 988 10.33 26.36 -14.50
CA GLY A 988 8.94 26.45 -14.96
C GLY A 988 8.55 25.48 -16.08
N ALA A 989 9.49 24.70 -16.65
CA ALA A 989 9.22 23.69 -17.66
C ALA A 989 8.99 22.30 -17.04
N PRO A 990 8.03 21.50 -17.54
CA PRO A 990 7.80 20.15 -17.02
C PRO A 990 8.89 19.19 -17.47
N GLN A 991 9.41 18.41 -16.52
CA GLN A 991 10.28 17.26 -16.75
C GLN A 991 9.61 16.01 -16.18
N TYR A 992 9.46 14.99 -17.03
CA TYR A 992 8.98 13.67 -16.65
C TYR A 992 10.18 12.79 -16.28
N LEU A 993 10.06 12.03 -15.19
CA LEU A 993 11.12 11.19 -14.66
C LEU A 993 10.61 9.77 -14.43
N GLU A 994 11.21 8.83 -15.16
CA GLU A 994 11.09 7.39 -14.94
C GLU A 994 12.00 6.98 -13.78
N LEU A 995 11.50 6.19 -12.83
CA LEU A 995 12.20 5.87 -11.58
C LEU A 995 12.31 4.36 -11.32
N THR A 996 11.90 3.52 -12.27
CA THR A 996 11.87 2.06 -12.08
C THR A 996 13.05 1.33 -12.69
N ASP A 997 13.90 2.04 -13.44
CA ASP A 997 15.09 1.49 -14.07
C ASP A 997 16.36 2.16 -13.53
N ASN A 998 17.05 1.44 -12.64
CA ASN A 998 18.27 1.92 -11.99
C ASN A 998 19.46 2.14 -12.94
N ASN A 999 19.35 1.83 -14.23
CA ASN A 999 20.41 2.10 -15.21
C ASN A 999 20.00 3.20 -16.20
N LEU A 1000 18.80 3.76 -16.08
CA LEU A 1000 18.31 4.81 -16.95
C LEU A 1000 18.99 6.16 -16.60
N PRO A 1001 19.59 6.86 -17.58
CA PRO A 1001 20.19 8.17 -17.31
C PRO A 1001 19.15 9.24 -16.95
N TYR A 1002 19.57 10.23 -16.16
CA TYR A 1002 18.73 11.36 -15.80
C TYR A 1002 18.16 12.06 -17.06
N ARG A 1003 16.87 12.40 -17.03
CA ARG A 1003 16.07 12.97 -18.15
C ARG A 1003 15.96 12.08 -19.40
N SER A 1004 16.27 10.78 -19.31
CA SER A 1004 15.87 9.81 -20.34
C SER A 1004 14.49 9.24 -20.03
N ILE A 1005 13.79 8.79 -21.08
CA ILE A 1005 12.50 8.10 -20.96
C ILE A 1005 12.56 6.82 -21.79
N PRO A 1006 12.01 5.69 -21.32
CA PRO A 1006 11.90 4.49 -22.15
C PRO A 1006 10.88 4.71 -23.28
N THR A 1007 11.06 3.98 -24.37
CA THR A 1007 10.22 4.04 -25.57
C THR A 1007 8.72 3.85 -25.29
N SER A 1008 8.36 3.06 -24.27
CA SER A 1008 6.97 2.81 -23.86
C SER A 1008 6.26 4.04 -23.24
N LEU A 1009 6.98 5.11 -22.91
CA LEU A 1009 6.40 6.39 -22.48
C LEU A 1009 6.17 7.36 -23.63
N GLU A 1010 6.76 7.13 -24.80
CA GLU A 1010 6.56 7.99 -25.97
C GLU A 1010 5.14 7.79 -26.50
N GLY A 1011 4.35 8.87 -26.49
CA GLY A 1011 2.95 8.83 -26.91
C GLY A 1011 2.00 8.13 -25.92
N ALA A 1012 2.48 7.71 -24.74
CA ALA A 1012 1.67 7.08 -23.71
C ALA A 1012 0.53 7.99 -23.20
N THR A 1013 -0.52 7.40 -22.65
CA THR A 1013 -1.65 8.16 -22.08
C THR A 1013 -1.36 8.50 -20.63
N ALA A 1014 -1.47 9.77 -20.23
CA ALA A 1014 -1.13 10.25 -18.90
C ALA A 1014 -2.29 10.99 -18.23
N LEU A 1015 -2.36 10.89 -16.90
CA LEU A 1015 -3.27 11.64 -16.03
C LEU A 1015 -2.47 12.27 -14.88
N ASP A 1016 -2.52 13.60 -14.78
CA ASP A 1016 -1.85 14.35 -13.71
C ASP A 1016 -2.62 14.24 -12.39
N ILE A 1017 -1.94 13.90 -11.30
CA ILE A 1017 -2.57 13.76 -9.98
C ILE A 1017 -2.45 15.06 -9.19
N PRO A 1018 -3.57 15.69 -8.78
CA PRO A 1018 -3.55 16.97 -8.10
C PRO A 1018 -2.93 16.91 -6.70
N ASN A 1019 -2.42 18.05 -6.25
CA ASN A 1019 -1.90 18.23 -4.89
C ASN A 1019 -1.96 19.72 -4.48
N LYS A 1020 -1.38 20.09 -3.34
CA LYS A 1020 -1.41 21.49 -2.86
C LYS A 1020 -0.80 22.54 -3.80
N TRP A 1021 0.09 22.13 -4.71
CA TRP A 1021 0.75 23.00 -5.69
C TRP A 1021 0.07 23.01 -7.05
N PHE A 1022 -0.79 22.01 -7.29
CA PHE A 1022 -1.45 21.77 -8.56
C PHE A 1022 -2.94 21.54 -8.29
N SER A 1023 -3.73 22.61 -8.41
CA SER A 1023 -5.19 22.50 -8.43
C SER A 1023 -5.63 21.73 -9.68
N SER A 1024 -6.79 21.08 -9.59
CA SER A 1024 -7.42 20.26 -10.64
C SER A 1024 -7.86 21.05 -11.89
N GLU A 1025 -7.18 22.15 -12.23
CA GLU A 1025 -7.54 23.01 -13.36
C GLU A 1025 -7.03 22.49 -14.71
N GLN A 1026 -6.25 21.40 -14.75
CA GLN A 1026 -5.88 20.70 -15.99
C GLN A 1026 -6.72 19.44 -16.21
N THR A 1027 -7.39 19.47 -17.35
CA THR A 1027 -8.47 18.63 -17.84
C THR A 1027 -8.00 17.25 -18.32
N GLY A 1028 -8.50 16.19 -17.69
CA GLY A 1028 -8.52 14.82 -18.24
C GLY A 1028 -7.18 14.19 -18.66
N ILE A 1029 -7.27 13.11 -19.43
CA ILE A 1029 -6.10 12.40 -19.95
C ILE A 1029 -5.47 13.15 -21.13
N TYR A 1030 -4.16 13.00 -21.30
CA TYR A 1030 -3.41 13.55 -22.44
C TYR A 1030 -2.35 12.56 -22.94
N LYS A 1031 -1.85 12.78 -24.17
CA LYS A 1031 -0.78 11.96 -24.74
C LYS A 1031 0.58 12.60 -24.44
N LEU A 1032 1.54 11.79 -24.00
CA LEU A 1032 2.93 12.14 -23.75
C LEU A 1032 3.71 12.36 -25.07
N LYS A 1033 3.31 13.39 -25.82
CA LYS A 1033 3.93 13.80 -27.10
C LYS A 1033 4.92 14.95 -26.87
N ASN A 1034 6.03 14.98 -27.61
CA ASN A 1034 7.05 16.03 -27.54
C ASN A 1034 7.64 16.25 -26.14
N ILE A 1035 7.87 15.16 -25.39
CA ILE A 1035 8.47 15.24 -24.06
C ILE A 1035 9.91 15.74 -24.18
N ASN A 1036 10.32 16.68 -23.32
CA ASN A 1036 11.72 17.05 -23.18
C ASN A 1036 12.52 15.88 -22.56
N HIS A 1037 13.32 15.21 -23.37
CA HIS A 1037 14.16 14.09 -22.95
C HIS A 1037 15.47 14.05 -23.73
N VAL A 1038 16.45 13.32 -23.23
CA VAL A 1038 17.71 13.04 -23.95
C VAL A 1038 17.41 12.07 -25.10
N PRO A 1039 17.66 12.44 -26.37
CA PRO A 1039 17.47 11.53 -27.50
C PRO A 1039 18.30 10.27 -27.34
N THR A 1040 17.73 9.15 -27.76
CA THR A 1040 18.39 7.85 -27.75
C THR A 1040 19.29 7.75 -28.99
N GLU A 1041 20.61 7.74 -28.77
CA GLU A 1041 21.60 7.67 -29.86
C GLU A 1041 22.43 6.39 -29.77
N VAL A 1042 22.63 5.73 -30.91
CA VAL A 1042 23.58 4.62 -31.10
C VAL A 1042 24.71 5.09 -31.99
N GLU A 1043 25.89 5.29 -31.41
CA GLU A 1043 27.07 5.77 -32.11
C GLU A 1043 28.16 4.68 -32.13
N SER A 1044 28.83 4.50 -33.28
CA SER A 1044 29.91 3.53 -33.40
C SER A 1044 31.03 4.04 -34.31
N HIS A 1045 32.28 3.92 -33.83
CA HIS A 1045 33.48 4.21 -34.61
C HIS A 1045 34.26 2.94 -34.87
N MET A 1046 34.40 2.57 -36.13
CA MET A 1046 34.97 1.31 -36.58
C MET A 1046 36.30 1.52 -37.29
N GLU A 1047 37.29 0.71 -36.93
CA GLU A 1047 38.52 0.53 -37.70
C GLU A 1047 38.49 -0.87 -38.29
N TYR A 1048 38.45 -0.97 -39.63
CA TYR A 1048 38.31 -2.23 -40.33
C TYR A 1048 39.56 -2.50 -41.19
N VAL A 1049 40.35 -3.49 -40.81
CA VAL A 1049 41.60 -3.84 -41.48
C VAL A 1049 41.42 -5.17 -42.22
N LEU A 1050 41.48 -5.09 -43.56
CA LEU A 1050 41.31 -6.25 -44.43
C LEU A 1050 42.60 -7.07 -44.50
N GLY A 1051 42.54 -8.32 -44.04
CA GLY A 1051 43.57 -9.35 -44.27
C GLY A 1051 43.13 -10.41 -45.30
N ASP A 1052 44.02 -11.32 -45.70
CA ASP A 1052 43.75 -12.26 -46.80
C ASP A 1052 42.65 -13.30 -46.49
N ASN A 1053 42.65 -13.90 -45.28
CA ASN A 1053 41.70 -14.95 -44.88
C ASN A 1053 40.82 -14.58 -43.66
N SER A 1054 41.10 -13.44 -43.04
CA SER A 1054 40.34 -12.92 -41.89
C SER A 1054 40.55 -11.42 -41.81
N HIS A 1055 39.55 -10.71 -41.32
CA HIS A 1055 39.58 -9.25 -41.20
C HIS A 1055 39.46 -8.84 -39.73
N LYS A 1056 40.16 -7.77 -39.34
CA LYS A 1056 40.09 -7.25 -37.98
C LYS A 1056 39.15 -6.06 -37.95
N LEU A 1057 38.12 -6.13 -37.12
CA LEU A 1057 37.17 -5.07 -36.90
C LEU A 1057 37.26 -4.62 -35.44
N LYS A 1058 37.72 -3.39 -35.23
CA LYS A 1058 37.67 -2.73 -33.93
C LYS A 1058 36.50 -1.77 -33.91
N ILE A 1059 35.64 -1.84 -32.89
CA ILE A 1059 34.43 -1.04 -32.76
C ILE A 1059 34.50 -0.29 -31.43
N ASN A 1060 34.42 1.04 -31.45
CA ASN A 1060 34.15 1.85 -30.28
C ASN A 1060 32.66 2.21 -30.27
N SER A 1061 31.89 1.57 -29.40
CA SER A 1061 30.43 1.76 -29.28
C SER A 1061 30.14 2.80 -28.20
N ILE A 1062 29.30 3.78 -28.52
CA ILE A 1062 28.85 4.85 -27.62
C ILE A 1062 27.32 4.87 -27.67
N TYR A 1063 26.69 4.68 -26.52
CA TYR A 1063 25.24 4.71 -26.36
C TYR A 1063 24.84 5.94 -25.54
N LYS A 1064 23.72 6.59 -25.90
CA LYS A 1064 23.13 7.72 -25.16
C LYS A 1064 21.62 7.55 -25.02
N GLY A 1065 21.02 8.19 -24.00
CA GLY A 1065 19.58 8.17 -23.78
C GLY A 1065 19.08 6.84 -23.21
N SER A 1066 17.86 6.43 -23.59
CA SER A 1066 17.18 5.28 -22.97
C SER A 1066 17.92 3.95 -23.18
N ILE A 1067 18.55 3.77 -24.34
CA ILE A 1067 19.27 2.55 -24.70
C ILE A 1067 20.48 2.27 -23.80
N ASN A 1068 20.98 3.30 -23.09
CA ASN A 1068 22.03 3.13 -22.08
C ASN A 1068 21.66 2.07 -21.06
N SER A 1069 20.39 1.98 -20.67
CA SER A 1069 19.97 1.07 -19.62
C SER A 1069 20.33 -0.38 -19.92
N ASN A 1070 20.02 -0.85 -21.14
CA ASN A 1070 20.28 -2.23 -21.54
C ASN A 1070 21.79 -2.54 -21.48
N TYR A 1071 22.62 -1.69 -22.09
CA TYR A 1071 24.08 -1.90 -22.09
C TYR A 1071 24.72 -1.70 -20.73
N ALA A 1072 24.24 -0.74 -19.93
CA ALA A 1072 24.67 -0.56 -18.54
C ALA A 1072 24.37 -1.80 -17.70
N SER A 1073 23.22 -2.45 -17.93
CA SER A 1073 22.84 -3.67 -17.22
C SER A 1073 23.80 -4.84 -17.49
N ILE A 1074 24.34 -4.91 -18.71
CA ILE A 1074 25.35 -5.90 -19.13
C ILE A 1074 26.72 -5.52 -18.56
N LEU A 1075 27.15 -4.28 -18.78
CA LEU A 1075 28.54 -3.84 -18.54
C LEU A 1075 28.86 -3.59 -17.06
N LYS A 1076 27.84 -3.51 -16.19
CA LYS A 1076 28.04 -3.46 -14.72
C LYS A 1076 28.41 -4.82 -14.11
N GLU A 1077 28.26 -5.91 -14.86
CA GLU A 1077 28.64 -7.26 -14.40
C GLU A 1077 30.16 -7.32 -14.14
N LYS A 1078 30.57 -8.06 -13.11
CA LYS A 1078 31.99 -8.24 -12.77
C LYS A 1078 32.62 -9.38 -13.55
N ASN A 1079 31.82 -10.36 -13.98
CA ASN A 1079 32.30 -11.47 -14.78
C ASN A 1079 32.48 -11.09 -16.25
N TYR A 1080 33.75 -10.99 -16.67
CA TYR A 1080 34.12 -10.71 -18.05
C TYR A 1080 33.57 -11.73 -19.06
N SER A 1081 33.47 -13.03 -18.72
CA SER A 1081 32.91 -14.02 -19.66
C SER A 1081 31.44 -13.75 -19.92
N THR A 1082 30.66 -13.43 -18.88
CA THR A 1082 29.24 -13.08 -19.00
C THR A 1082 29.04 -11.82 -19.84
N ILE A 1083 29.86 -10.77 -19.62
CA ILE A 1083 29.84 -9.57 -20.48
C ILE A 1083 30.13 -9.94 -21.92
N LYS A 1084 31.20 -10.72 -22.14
CA LYS A 1084 31.63 -11.12 -23.48
C LYS A 1084 30.58 -11.96 -24.20
N ASP A 1085 29.93 -12.89 -23.51
CA ASP A 1085 28.88 -13.73 -24.07
C ASP A 1085 27.65 -12.90 -24.45
N ALA A 1086 27.19 -12.01 -23.56
CA ALA A 1086 26.04 -11.13 -23.81
C ALA A 1086 26.28 -10.17 -24.98
N ILE A 1087 27.45 -9.53 -25.04
CA ILE A 1087 27.83 -8.66 -26.17
C ILE A 1087 28.05 -9.46 -27.45
N SER A 1088 28.53 -10.71 -27.37
CA SER A 1088 28.63 -11.59 -28.53
C SER A 1088 27.27 -11.99 -29.08
N GLU A 1089 26.29 -12.27 -28.21
CA GLU A 1089 24.90 -12.55 -28.60
C GLU A 1089 24.25 -11.33 -29.27
N ASP A 1090 24.44 -10.15 -28.67
CA ASP A 1090 23.96 -8.87 -29.17
C ASP A 1090 24.55 -8.49 -30.55
N PHE A 1091 25.85 -8.75 -30.78
CA PHE A 1091 26.43 -8.66 -32.12
C PHE A 1091 25.91 -9.76 -33.05
N GLY A 1092 25.69 -10.98 -32.54
CA GLY A 1092 25.14 -12.11 -33.29
C GLY A 1092 23.74 -11.86 -33.85
N ALA A 1093 22.95 -11.03 -33.17
CA ALA A 1093 21.64 -10.60 -33.65
C ALA A 1093 21.70 -9.58 -34.81
N ARG A 1094 22.87 -8.97 -35.09
CA ARG A 1094 22.99 -7.80 -35.97
C ARG A 1094 24.02 -7.96 -37.09
N ILE A 1095 25.13 -8.64 -36.85
CA ILE A 1095 26.20 -8.94 -37.80
C ILE A 1095 25.89 -10.27 -38.48
N SER A 1096 25.76 -10.26 -39.81
CA SER A 1096 25.40 -11.45 -40.59
C SER A 1096 26.60 -12.32 -40.96
N GLU A 1097 27.80 -11.75 -40.97
CA GLU A 1097 29.05 -12.41 -41.28
C GLU A 1097 29.48 -13.37 -40.15
N ASP A 1098 30.19 -14.45 -40.48
CA ASP A 1098 30.81 -15.29 -39.44
C ASP A 1098 31.88 -14.48 -38.71
N PHE A 1099 31.69 -14.26 -37.42
CA PHE A 1099 32.61 -13.49 -36.60
C PHE A 1099 32.97 -14.21 -35.31
N LYS A 1100 34.12 -13.83 -34.78
CA LYS A 1100 34.55 -14.17 -33.44
C LYS A 1100 34.82 -12.88 -32.67
N LEU A 1101 34.13 -12.69 -31.55
CA LEU A 1101 34.45 -11.64 -30.60
C LEU A 1101 35.75 -12.00 -29.86
N ASP A 1102 36.84 -11.27 -30.11
CA ASP A 1102 38.14 -11.55 -29.53
C ASP A 1102 38.25 -10.96 -28.13
N SER A 1103 37.94 -9.67 -27.98
CA SER A 1103 38.01 -8.98 -26.69
C SER A 1103 37.06 -7.80 -26.57
N ILE A 1104 36.78 -7.41 -25.32
CA ILE A 1104 36.11 -6.17 -24.95
C ILE A 1104 36.99 -5.45 -23.94
N TYR A 1105 37.21 -4.15 -24.10
CA TYR A 1105 38.00 -3.33 -23.18
C TYR A 1105 37.57 -1.86 -23.24
N ASN A 1106 38.21 -0.98 -22.48
CA ASN A 1106 37.83 0.43 -22.34
C ASN A 1106 36.36 0.65 -21.96
N ILE A 1107 35.79 -0.27 -21.18
CA ILE A 1107 34.42 -0.14 -20.69
C ILE A 1107 34.35 1.08 -19.77
N LYS A 1108 33.58 2.09 -20.18
CA LYS A 1108 33.25 3.27 -19.40
C LYS A 1108 31.76 3.25 -19.11
N TYR A 1109 31.43 2.96 -17.86
CA TYR A 1109 30.09 3.03 -17.33
C TYR A 1109 30.13 3.73 -15.97
N GLU A 1110 29.37 4.81 -15.86
CA GLU A 1110 29.01 5.43 -14.59
C GLU A 1110 27.52 5.76 -14.66
N LEU A 1111 26.75 5.48 -13.60
CA LEU A 1111 25.31 5.72 -13.59
C LEU A 1111 24.96 7.19 -13.88
N ARG A 1112 25.81 8.10 -13.43
CA ARG A 1112 25.66 9.55 -13.65
C ARG A 1112 26.20 10.02 -15.01
N SER A 1113 26.82 9.13 -15.78
CA SER A 1113 27.31 9.46 -17.11
C SER A 1113 26.14 9.55 -18.09
N PRO A 1114 26.12 10.53 -19.01
CA PRO A 1114 25.13 10.59 -20.07
C PRO A 1114 25.32 9.49 -21.12
N ASN A 1115 26.45 8.79 -21.13
CA ASN A 1115 26.78 7.77 -22.10
C ASN A 1115 27.45 6.52 -21.52
N VAL A 1116 27.25 5.42 -22.22
CA VAL A 1116 27.96 4.15 -22.04
C VAL A 1116 28.91 3.95 -23.21
N GLU A 1117 30.18 3.68 -22.95
CA GLU A 1117 31.19 3.48 -23.99
C GLU A 1117 31.97 2.18 -23.76
N TYR A 1118 32.23 1.42 -24.81
CA TYR A 1118 33.19 0.31 -24.77
C TYR A 1118 33.84 0.06 -26.13
N THR A 1119 35.00 -0.59 -26.11
CA THR A 1119 35.69 -1.03 -27.32
C THR A 1119 35.61 -2.55 -27.46
N SER A 1120 35.20 -3.03 -28.62
CA SER A 1120 35.22 -4.45 -28.99
C SER A 1120 36.20 -4.70 -30.14
N GLU A 1121 36.92 -5.82 -30.06
CA GLU A 1121 37.72 -6.34 -31.17
C GLU A 1121 37.11 -7.65 -31.66
N LEU A 1122 36.79 -7.70 -32.94
CA LEU A 1122 36.21 -8.84 -33.62
C LEU A 1122 37.15 -9.29 -34.76
N THR A 1123 37.23 -10.60 -34.95
CA THR A 1123 37.76 -11.20 -36.18
C THR A 1123 36.57 -11.60 -37.04
N ILE A 1124 36.47 -11.04 -38.24
CA ILE A 1124 35.49 -11.45 -39.26
C ILE A 1124 36.14 -12.54 -40.12
N ASN A 1125 35.54 -13.73 -40.12
CA ASN A 1125 36.03 -14.92 -40.82
C ASN A 1125 35.41 -15.01 -42.23
N GLU A 1126 35.61 -13.97 -43.03
CA GLU A 1126 35.12 -13.92 -44.41
C GLU A 1126 36.30 -13.96 -45.38
N THR A 1127 36.15 -14.70 -46.47
CA THR A 1127 37.08 -14.65 -47.61
C THR A 1127 36.55 -13.65 -48.63
N MET A 1128 37.38 -12.70 -49.06
CA MET A 1128 36.99 -11.73 -50.07
C MET A 1128 36.72 -12.40 -51.42
N ASP A 1129 35.66 -11.94 -52.10
CA ASP A 1129 35.38 -12.36 -53.47
C ASP A 1129 36.42 -11.75 -54.43
N GLU A 1130 36.96 -12.56 -55.33
CA GLU A 1130 37.91 -12.12 -56.35
C GLU A 1130 37.26 -12.05 -57.73
N ILE A 1131 37.29 -10.86 -58.35
CA ILE A 1131 36.84 -10.63 -59.73
C ILE A 1131 38.07 -10.24 -60.57
N GLY A 1132 38.75 -11.24 -61.13
CA GLY A 1132 40.00 -11.02 -61.87
C GLY A 1132 41.14 -10.61 -60.95
N SER A 1133 41.65 -9.37 -61.06
CA SER A 1133 42.69 -8.84 -60.16
C SER A 1133 42.14 -7.94 -59.04
N LEU A 1134 40.81 -7.87 -58.91
CA LEU A 1134 40.08 -7.01 -57.98
C LEU A 1134 39.55 -7.87 -56.83
N LYS A 1135 39.81 -7.47 -55.60
CA LYS A 1135 39.18 -8.03 -54.40
C LYS A 1135 38.00 -7.13 -54.03
N VAL A 1136 36.85 -7.72 -53.70
CA VAL A 1136 35.66 -6.99 -53.24
C VAL A 1136 35.18 -7.47 -51.88
N PHE A 1137 34.55 -6.56 -51.13
CA PHE A 1137 33.94 -6.84 -49.84
C PHE A 1137 32.72 -5.92 -49.62
N ARG A 1138 31.91 -6.23 -48.61
CA ARG A 1138 30.78 -5.40 -48.15
C ARG A 1138 31.09 -4.77 -46.79
N LEU A 1139 30.40 -3.68 -46.46
CA LEU A 1139 30.52 -3.09 -45.14
C LEU A 1139 29.90 -4.01 -44.08
N PRO A 1140 30.63 -4.36 -43.00
CA PRO A 1140 30.05 -5.14 -41.90
C PRO A 1140 28.85 -4.43 -41.26
N LYS A 1141 27.75 -5.16 -41.02
CA LYS A 1141 26.47 -4.64 -40.53
C LYS A 1141 26.43 -4.47 -39.01
N VAL A 1142 27.21 -3.53 -38.48
CA VAL A 1142 27.30 -3.29 -37.02
C VAL A 1142 26.03 -2.61 -36.48
N ASN A 1143 25.67 -1.45 -37.05
CA ASN A 1143 24.45 -0.72 -36.67
C ASN A 1143 23.42 -0.79 -37.80
N ASN A 1144 22.21 -1.22 -37.47
CA ASN A 1144 21.14 -1.45 -38.44
C ASN A 1144 19.85 -0.72 -38.01
N ALA A 1145 19.70 0.53 -38.48
CA ALA A 1145 18.47 1.31 -38.31
C ALA A 1145 17.27 0.75 -39.10
N TYR A 1146 17.56 -0.04 -40.15
CA TYR A 1146 16.54 -0.65 -41.01
C TYR A 1146 16.99 -2.05 -41.42
N ASN A 1147 16.06 -3.00 -41.46
CA ASN A 1147 16.27 -4.38 -41.94
C ASN A 1147 15.03 -4.87 -42.71
N SER A 1148 15.06 -6.10 -43.24
CA SER A 1148 13.94 -6.61 -44.05
C SER A 1148 12.67 -6.88 -43.25
N SER A 1149 12.73 -7.18 -41.94
CA SER A 1149 11.57 -7.64 -41.17
C SER A 1149 10.43 -6.63 -41.10
N ILE A 1150 10.74 -5.34 -41.19
CA ILE A 1150 9.73 -4.27 -41.23
C ILE A 1150 9.07 -4.10 -42.61
N ILE A 1151 9.63 -4.72 -43.66
CA ILE A 1151 9.18 -4.63 -45.05
C ILE A 1151 8.96 -6.00 -45.72
N ASP A 1152 8.83 -7.07 -44.94
CA ASP A 1152 8.68 -8.44 -45.46
C ASP A 1152 7.35 -8.65 -46.21
N GLU A 1153 6.28 -7.95 -45.80
CA GLU A 1153 4.97 -8.05 -46.45
C GLU A 1153 4.94 -7.39 -47.83
N ASP A 1154 4.30 -8.01 -48.82
CA ASP A 1154 4.15 -7.39 -50.15
C ASP A 1154 3.15 -6.23 -50.13
N GLU A 1155 2.05 -6.40 -49.40
CA GLU A 1155 1.03 -5.41 -49.10
C GLU A 1155 0.66 -5.54 -47.62
N ARG A 1156 0.24 -4.46 -46.96
CA ARG A 1156 -0.21 -4.49 -45.57
C ARG A 1156 -1.67 -4.13 -45.43
N PHE A 1157 -2.34 -4.77 -44.47
CA PHE A 1157 -3.70 -4.50 -44.04
C PHE A 1157 -3.75 -3.66 -42.76
N PHE A 1158 -2.64 -3.58 -42.02
CA PHE A 1158 -2.52 -2.78 -40.82
C PHE A 1158 -1.36 -1.78 -40.94
N PRO A 1159 -1.45 -0.61 -40.26
CA PRO A 1159 -0.31 0.30 -40.11
C PRO A 1159 0.89 -0.40 -39.43
N ILE A 1160 2.04 0.25 -39.44
CA ILE A 1160 3.21 -0.18 -38.65
C ILE A 1160 3.34 0.72 -37.42
N ASP A 1161 3.21 0.15 -36.24
CA ASP A 1161 3.61 0.80 -34.99
C ASP A 1161 5.14 0.75 -34.88
N TYR A 1162 5.80 1.76 -35.47
CA TYR A 1162 7.26 1.84 -35.59
C TYR A 1162 7.97 1.80 -34.22
N VAL A 1163 7.29 2.26 -33.17
CA VAL A 1163 7.72 2.19 -31.77
C VAL A 1163 7.95 0.76 -31.26
N LEU A 1164 7.30 -0.25 -31.86
CA LEU A 1164 7.52 -1.68 -31.57
C LEU A 1164 8.75 -2.25 -32.29
N TYR A 1165 9.23 -1.56 -33.33
CA TYR A 1165 10.41 -1.96 -34.11
C TYR A 1165 11.69 -1.27 -33.62
N GLU A 1166 11.62 0.04 -33.37
CA GLU A 1166 12.78 0.89 -33.12
C GLU A 1166 12.77 1.49 -31.72
N ASN A 1167 13.94 1.48 -31.07
CA ASN A 1167 14.14 2.09 -29.76
C ASN A 1167 15.21 3.20 -29.75
N ALA A 1168 15.92 3.44 -30.84
CA ALA A 1168 16.84 4.57 -31.01
C ALA A 1168 16.27 5.64 -31.95
N ASP A 1169 16.57 6.90 -31.67
CA ASP A 1169 16.15 8.04 -32.49
C ASP A 1169 17.18 8.32 -33.60
N ILE A 1170 18.46 8.03 -33.33
CA ILE A 1170 19.57 8.35 -34.21
C ILE A 1170 20.62 7.24 -34.18
N TYR A 1171 21.07 6.82 -35.37
CA TYR A 1171 22.24 5.98 -35.55
C TYR A 1171 23.37 6.76 -36.22
N LYS A 1172 24.57 6.68 -35.65
CA LYS A 1172 25.80 7.27 -36.21
C LYS A 1172 26.87 6.19 -36.32
N SER A 1173 27.38 5.97 -37.52
CA SER A 1173 28.42 4.98 -37.76
C SER A 1173 29.54 5.58 -38.59
N SER A 1174 30.78 5.32 -38.22
CA SER A 1174 31.94 5.72 -39.02
C SER A 1174 32.90 4.55 -39.20
N TYR A 1175 33.37 4.32 -40.41
CA TYR A 1175 34.34 3.29 -40.75
C TYR A 1175 35.62 3.94 -41.26
N ILE A 1176 36.76 3.52 -40.72
CA ILE A 1176 38.08 3.73 -41.30
C ILE A 1176 38.56 2.36 -41.80
N ILE A 1177 38.51 2.17 -43.12
CA ILE A 1177 38.83 0.90 -43.76
C ILE A 1177 40.25 0.97 -44.32
N ARG A 1178 41.09 0.00 -43.96
CA ARG A 1178 42.50 -0.08 -44.36
C ARG A 1178 42.76 -1.37 -45.13
N ILE A 1179 43.42 -1.23 -46.27
CA ILE A 1179 43.93 -2.32 -47.10
C ILE A 1179 45.47 -2.36 -47.06
N GLY A 1180 46.08 -3.36 -47.71
CA GLY A 1180 47.53 -3.53 -47.76
C GLY A 1180 48.27 -2.30 -48.27
N HIS A 1181 49.50 -2.08 -47.81
CA HIS A 1181 50.32 -0.91 -48.19
C HIS A 1181 50.66 -0.86 -49.68
N ASP A 1182 50.61 -1.99 -50.39
CA ASP A 1182 50.79 -2.11 -51.84
C ASP A 1182 49.46 -2.19 -52.59
N GLU A 1183 48.33 -1.83 -51.97
CA GLU A 1183 46.99 -1.91 -52.54
C GLU A 1183 46.31 -0.53 -52.58
N ARG A 1184 45.34 -0.37 -53.49
CA ARG A 1184 44.53 0.85 -53.60
C ARG A 1184 43.06 0.55 -53.88
N PHE A 1185 42.18 1.37 -53.32
CA PHE A 1185 40.75 1.36 -53.66
C PHE A 1185 40.57 1.80 -55.12
N VAL A 1186 39.71 1.09 -55.86
CA VAL A 1186 39.44 1.39 -57.28
C VAL A 1186 37.96 1.39 -57.64
N GLU A 1187 37.13 0.76 -56.83
CA GLU A 1187 35.67 0.80 -56.94
C GLU A 1187 35.11 1.21 -55.58
N VAL A 1188 34.64 2.45 -55.48
CA VAL A 1188 34.03 3.00 -54.26
C VAL A 1188 32.62 3.45 -54.61
N PRO A 1189 31.59 2.98 -53.90
CA PRO A 1189 30.23 3.45 -54.03
C PRO A 1189 30.09 4.98 -54.00
N GLU A 1190 29.07 5.51 -54.69
CA GLU A 1190 28.69 6.90 -54.54
C GLU A 1190 28.03 7.16 -53.19
N SER A 1191 28.28 8.32 -52.58
CA SER A 1191 27.50 8.80 -51.45
C SER A 1191 26.01 8.89 -51.80
N LYS A 1192 25.13 8.46 -50.90
CA LYS A 1192 23.67 8.50 -51.07
C LYS A 1192 23.00 9.17 -49.88
N ASN A 1193 21.91 9.86 -50.16
CA ASN A 1193 21.00 10.45 -49.18
C ASN A 1193 19.58 10.04 -49.56
N TYR A 1194 18.92 9.32 -48.66
CA TYR A 1194 17.53 8.92 -48.79
C TYR A 1194 16.71 9.56 -47.68
N SER A 1195 15.46 9.91 -47.99
CA SER A 1195 14.52 10.46 -47.02
C SER A 1195 13.13 9.91 -47.29
N PHE A 1196 12.39 9.65 -46.20
CA PHE A 1196 10.98 9.32 -46.24
C PHE A 1196 10.30 10.05 -45.07
N LYS A 1197 9.46 11.04 -45.35
CA LYS A 1197 8.89 11.93 -44.32
C LYS A 1197 9.99 12.47 -43.38
N ASN A 1198 9.91 12.17 -42.09
CA ASN A 1198 10.89 12.57 -41.07
C ASN A 1198 12.05 11.57 -40.94
N HIS A 1199 12.00 10.41 -41.59
CA HIS A 1199 13.12 9.47 -41.66
C HIS A 1199 14.17 9.99 -42.65
N SER A 1200 15.44 9.81 -42.30
CA SER A 1200 16.55 10.09 -43.20
C SER A 1200 17.66 9.05 -43.03
N PHE A 1201 18.35 8.75 -44.12
CA PHE A 1201 19.54 7.91 -44.14
C PHE A 1201 20.57 8.51 -45.09
N VAL A 1202 21.77 8.77 -44.57
CA VAL A 1202 22.90 9.28 -45.34
C VAL A 1202 24.05 8.30 -45.21
N ILE A 1203 24.65 7.92 -46.33
CA ILE A 1203 25.92 7.18 -46.38
C ILE A 1203 26.90 7.94 -47.26
N ASP A 1204 28.04 8.29 -46.70
CA ASP A 1204 29.08 9.10 -47.34
C ASP A 1204 30.39 8.35 -47.45
N TYR A 1205 30.97 8.34 -48.65
CA TYR A 1205 32.25 7.71 -48.95
C TYR A 1205 33.32 8.77 -49.26
N LYS A 1206 34.44 8.75 -48.53
CA LYS A 1206 35.55 9.67 -48.73
C LYS A 1206 36.88 8.92 -48.71
N LEU A 1207 37.58 8.94 -49.84
CA LEU A 1207 38.95 8.41 -49.92
C LEU A 1207 39.90 9.30 -49.11
N GLY A 1208 40.60 8.73 -48.14
CA GLY A 1208 41.60 9.43 -47.33
C GLY A 1208 42.94 9.53 -48.04
N ASN A 1209 43.54 8.37 -48.31
CA ASN A 1209 44.70 8.16 -49.18
C ASN A 1209 44.43 6.88 -50.01
N GLU A 1210 45.36 6.46 -50.89
CA GLU A 1210 45.08 5.35 -51.82
C GLU A 1210 44.66 4.04 -51.12
N ASN A 1211 45.10 3.80 -49.87
CA ASN A 1211 44.85 2.58 -49.10
C ASN A 1211 43.96 2.77 -47.85
N GLU A 1212 43.28 3.92 -47.71
CA GLU A 1212 42.36 4.22 -46.61
C GLU A 1212 41.05 4.83 -47.15
N LEU A 1213 39.92 4.18 -46.84
CA LEU A 1213 38.58 4.66 -47.16
C LEU A 1213 37.85 5.02 -45.87
N LYS A 1214 37.27 6.23 -45.82
CA LYS A 1214 36.41 6.67 -44.73
C LYS A 1214 34.96 6.59 -45.18
N VAL A 1215 34.12 5.95 -44.37
CA VAL A 1215 32.67 5.88 -44.60
C VAL A 1215 31.96 6.46 -43.38
N SER A 1216 30.99 7.34 -43.56
CA SER A 1216 30.10 7.80 -42.48
C SER A 1216 28.66 7.51 -42.83
N ILE A 1217 27.91 6.97 -41.87
CA ILE A 1217 26.49 6.66 -41.99
C ILE A 1217 25.76 7.39 -40.86
N GLU A 1218 24.69 8.10 -41.20
CA GLU A 1218 23.78 8.70 -40.23
C GLU A 1218 22.35 8.34 -40.60
N ALA A 1219 21.58 7.83 -39.65
CA ALA A 1219 20.16 7.56 -39.82
C ALA A 1219 19.34 8.22 -38.72
N ASN A 1220 18.27 8.90 -39.10
CA ASN A 1220 17.26 9.43 -38.20
C ASN A 1220 16.00 8.56 -38.32
N THR A 1221 15.52 8.07 -37.18
CA THR A 1221 14.46 7.05 -37.07
C THR A 1221 13.35 7.55 -36.13
N PRO A 1222 12.58 8.57 -36.53
CA PRO A 1222 11.42 9.01 -35.77
C PRO A 1222 10.42 7.87 -35.60
N LYS A 1223 9.75 7.82 -34.44
CA LYS A 1223 8.89 6.69 -34.04
C LYS A 1223 7.41 6.87 -34.39
N ASP A 1224 7.12 7.74 -35.36
CA ASP A 1224 5.76 7.94 -35.86
C ASP A 1224 5.23 6.66 -36.54
N ARG A 1225 3.93 6.36 -36.36
CA ARG A 1225 3.25 5.23 -37.03
C ARG A 1225 3.34 5.38 -38.56
N ILE A 1226 3.68 4.30 -39.27
CA ILE A 1226 3.67 4.25 -40.74
C ILE A 1226 2.28 3.82 -41.19
N ALA A 1227 1.55 4.69 -41.89
CA ALA A 1227 0.20 4.39 -42.37
C ALA A 1227 0.23 3.38 -43.55
N ILE A 1228 -0.90 2.70 -43.78
CA ILE A 1228 -1.03 1.67 -44.83
C ILE A 1228 -0.72 2.26 -46.21
N GLU A 1229 -1.25 3.46 -46.48
CA GLU A 1229 -1.06 4.18 -47.74
C GLU A 1229 0.39 4.58 -48.00
N ASP A 1230 1.22 4.71 -46.96
CA ASP A 1230 2.62 5.07 -47.09
C ASP A 1230 3.54 3.85 -47.20
N TYR A 1231 3.04 2.65 -46.90
CA TYR A 1231 3.87 1.45 -46.79
C TYR A 1231 4.66 1.16 -48.06
N ALA A 1232 4.06 1.34 -49.24
CA ALA A 1232 4.74 1.09 -50.51
C ALA A 1232 5.97 2.01 -50.72
N ASP A 1233 5.87 3.28 -50.31
CA ASP A 1233 6.98 4.24 -50.42
C ASP A 1233 8.00 4.05 -49.29
N PHE A 1234 7.54 3.70 -48.09
CA PHE A 1234 8.40 3.30 -46.99
C PHE A 1234 9.22 2.05 -47.34
N LYS A 1235 8.59 1.02 -47.92
CA LYS A 1235 9.25 -0.21 -48.40
C LYS A 1235 10.31 0.09 -49.45
N LYS A 1236 10.03 0.98 -50.41
CA LYS A 1236 11.05 1.44 -51.39
C LYS A 1236 12.21 2.15 -50.72
N TYR A 1237 11.93 3.05 -49.77
CA TYR A 1237 12.94 3.77 -49.00
C TYR A 1237 13.85 2.80 -48.22
N VAL A 1238 13.27 1.92 -47.40
CA VAL A 1238 14.02 0.92 -46.62
C VAL A 1238 14.83 0.00 -47.53
N LYS A 1239 14.25 -0.47 -48.65
CA LYS A 1239 14.97 -1.28 -49.63
C LYS A 1239 16.17 -0.53 -50.22
N ALA A 1240 16.00 0.74 -50.59
CA ALA A 1240 17.11 1.57 -51.11
C ALA A 1240 18.22 1.78 -50.07
N VAL A 1241 17.85 1.91 -48.78
CA VAL A 1241 18.81 1.98 -47.66
C VAL A 1241 19.58 0.67 -47.50
N ILE A 1242 18.89 -0.47 -47.51
CA ILE A 1242 19.50 -1.80 -47.43
C ILE A 1242 20.43 -2.02 -48.64
N ASP A 1243 19.94 -1.78 -49.85
CA ASP A 1243 20.71 -1.95 -51.10
C ASP A 1243 21.97 -1.05 -51.12
N ALA A 1244 21.90 0.16 -50.55
CA ALA A 1244 23.06 1.05 -50.46
C ALA A 1244 24.13 0.53 -49.50
N LYS A 1245 23.75 -0.14 -48.40
CA LYS A 1245 24.70 -0.80 -47.49
C LYS A 1245 25.31 -2.08 -48.07
N GLU A 1246 24.63 -2.72 -49.02
CA GLU A 1246 25.06 -3.96 -49.69
C GLU A 1246 26.02 -3.76 -50.87
N GLN A 1247 26.33 -2.50 -51.24
CA GLN A 1247 27.21 -2.24 -52.37
C GLN A 1247 28.64 -2.74 -52.13
N LEU A 1248 29.19 -3.39 -53.16
CA LEU A 1248 30.55 -3.93 -53.14
C LEU A 1248 31.58 -2.79 -53.23
N ILE A 1249 32.60 -2.85 -52.37
CA ILE A 1249 33.76 -1.97 -52.39
C ILE A 1249 34.95 -2.77 -52.92
N GLY A 1250 35.62 -2.27 -53.96
CA GLY A 1250 36.69 -2.97 -54.67
C GLY A 1250 38.06 -2.32 -54.54
N PHE A 1251 39.09 -3.14 -54.36
CA PHE A 1251 40.49 -2.72 -54.33
C PHE A 1251 41.40 -3.69 -55.09
N LYS A 1252 42.62 -3.24 -55.42
CA LYS A 1252 43.63 -4.06 -56.13
C LYS A 1252 45.05 -3.61 -55.81
N LYS A 1253 46.05 -4.41 -56.19
CA LYS A 1253 47.47 -4.02 -56.06
C LYS A 1253 47.84 -2.78 -56.88
N SER A 1254 48.61 -1.89 -56.28
CA SER A 1254 49.19 -0.69 -56.87
C SER A 1254 50.31 -1.07 -57.85
N THR A 1255 50.07 -0.84 -59.14
CA THR A 1255 51.07 -1.02 -60.20
C THR A 1255 52.14 0.09 -60.12
N LYS A 1256 53.38 -0.22 -59.73
CA LYS A 1256 54.51 0.69 -59.92
C LYS A 1256 54.73 0.96 -61.42
N PRO A 1257 54.96 2.20 -61.87
CA PRO A 1257 55.33 2.45 -63.26
C PRO A 1257 56.71 1.82 -63.52
N ALA A 1258 56.78 0.93 -64.51
CA ALA A 1258 58.03 0.36 -64.97
C ALA A 1258 58.81 1.42 -65.79
N ASN A 1259 59.99 1.82 -65.30
CA ASN A 1259 60.98 2.48 -66.13
C ASN A 1259 61.46 1.49 -67.20
N VAL A 1260 61.04 1.68 -68.44
CA VAL A 1260 61.61 0.97 -69.60
C VAL A 1260 62.57 1.92 -70.30
N SER A 1261 63.88 1.69 -70.15
CA SER A 1261 64.89 2.28 -71.04
C SER A 1261 64.90 1.52 -72.36
N PHE A 1262 64.77 2.21 -73.49
CA PHE A 1262 65.07 1.64 -74.81
C PHE A 1262 66.56 1.79 -75.15
N SER A 1263 67.12 0.73 -75.72
CA SER A 1263 68.53 0.50 -76.08
C SER A 1263 69.03 1.34 -77.26
N ASN A 1264 70.37 1.47 -77.43
CA ASN A 1264 71.10 0.98 -78.63
C ASN A 1264 72.62 1.31 -78.66
N LYS A 1265 73.38 0.30 -79.13
CA LYS A 1265 74.82 0.21 -79.52
C LYS A 1265 75.89 0.12 -78.43
#